data_AF-A0AAD9GXX6-F1
#
_entry.id   AF-A0AAD9GXX6-F1
#
_cell.length_a   1.000
_cell.length_b   1.000
_cell.length_c   1.000
_cell.angle_alpha   90.00
_cell.angle_beta   90.00
_cell.angle_gamma   90.00
#
_symmetry.space_group_name_H-M   'P 1'
#
loop_
_entity.id
_entity.type
_entity.pdbx_description
1 polymer ?
#
loop_
_entity_poly.entity_id
_entity_poly.type
_entity_poly.pdbx_seq_one_letter_code
_entity_poly.pdbx_strand_id
1 'polypeptide(L)'
;MVFPLLTAVSVVCRECLASRRGDLPHVARSIDGYLDTVSTKWTVATGYTPSNLSLLQFLSAREPADLDPSFKWSILNDAAASAAVQGDLASLKWLVEEYYPDRFLTKVVLAAAAGGHLDILKWLHVEHRNLGYWGGMEIGRPIWKQDSEVIEWLKANAEPHSECAAKLILVAAAQGDQGLVEWIHQLYGIGADGAKRTAQDKYHWKLVQWIFENCELEDRSVNFDRAAGDGCLWFLQWAVEQGLAMPGDRTVGVAADHGRLDIIQWLHDELREERMGAAFEKAALNGDLIMLRWLHENDCQGCTTSAMDAAARKGFLEVIQWLDSHRSEGCTTAAMDQAAQNGHLEVVKWLHDCRSEGCTARAMDKAAAFGFLSVVKWLHVHRTEGCTFAAMDSAAENGHLDVVKWLSTNRNEACTTTAMDTSAARGNLEMVQWLHENRSEGCSVAAMDRAAANGHLAVVEFLNENRTEGCTDAAMHRSAVGGFIQVVKYLHEHRKEGCTNATMDMAASRGQLEVVKFLHLNRNEGCSTEAMDAAAGRGHLDVVKFLHYERMEGCTTRAMDSACSAGHLHVVQWLHKHRTEGCSPAAVKDAVSRGNFEIVLYLSKERPLDFRFPPACILSAARLEMLEWLLRHYQQELGGCEFLADRSNWHLNEWLRRKGFQFVSQNDSLVCWKWRP
;
A
#
# COMPACT_ATOMS: atom_id res chain seq x y z
N MET A 1 0.50 54.42 18.74
CA MET A 1 1.23 53.15 18.54
C MET A 1 0.20 52.03 18.61
N VAL A 2 -0.17 51.49 17.45
CA VAL A 2 -1.12 50.38 17.33
C VAL A 2 -0.27 49.12 17.18
N PHE A 3 -0.29 48.23 18.17
CA PHE A 3 0.37 46.94 18.06
C PHE A 3 -0.42 46.02 17.10
N PRO A 4 0.23 45.14 16.34
CA PRO A 4 -0.48 44.19 15.48
C PRO A 4 -1.25 43.18 16.34
N LEU A 5 -2.47 42.84 15.92
CA LEU A 5 -3.20 41.68 16.45
C LEU A 5 -2.34 40.43 16.23
N LEU A 6 -1.97 39.74 17.31
CA LEU A 6 -1.33 38.43 17.26
C LEU A 6 -2.30 37.43 16.59
N THR A 7 -2.02 37.02 15.36
CA THR A 7 -2.90 36.14 14.55
C THR A 7 -2.58 34.66 14.65
N ALA A 8 -1.61 34.26 15.47
CA ALA A 8 -1.34 32.84 15.74
C ALA A 8 -0.69 32.64 17.12
N VAL A 9 -1.23 31.70 17.90
CA VAL A 9 -0.61 31.17 19.12
C VAL A 9 -0.53 29.66 18.95
N SER A 10 0.68 29.10 18.90
CA SER A 10 0.87 27.65 18.72
C SER A 10 0.86 26.88 20.05
N VAL A 11 1.20 27.52 21.18
CA VAL A 11 1.15 26.93 22.53
C VAL A 11 1.01 28.05 23.58
N VAL A 12 -0.02 27.98 24.44
CA VAL A 12 0.00 28.69 25.75
C VAL A 12 0.35 27.65 26.81
N CYS A 13 1.62 27.59 27.22
CA CYS A 13 2.02 26.77 28.36
C CYS A 13 1.45 27.40 29.64
N ARG A 14 0.41 26.77 30.20
CA ARG A 14 -0.19 27.09 31.51
C ARG A 14 0.86 27.29 32.63
N GLU A 15 1.98 26.57 32.56
CA GLU A 15 3.08 26.63 33.54
C GLU A 15 3.71 28.03 33.72
N CYS A 16 3.69 28.87 32.68
CA CYS A 16 4.28 30.21 32.77
C CYS A 16 3.38 31.23 33.50
N LEU A 17 2.07 30.99 33.57
CA LEU A 17 1.11 31.88 34.24
C LEU A 17 0.94 31.56 35.74
N ALA A 18 1.25 30.32 36.15
CA ALA A 18 1.14 29.90 37.55
C ALA A 18 2.39 30.21 38.40
N SER A 19 3.57 30.35 37.78
CA SER A 19 4.86 30.29 38.50
C SER A 19 5.45 31.63 38.96
N ARG A 20 4.85 32.79 38.64
CA ARG A 20 5.32 34.08 39.16
C ARG A 20 4.17 35.02 39.50
N ARG A 21 3.76 34.99 40.77
CA ARG A 21 2.94 36.00 41.47
C ARG A 21 1.60 36.36 40.78
N GLY A 22 0.55 35.61 41.11
CA GLY A 22 -0.76 36.14 41.56
C GLY A 22 -1.63 37.08 40.72
N ASP A 23 -1.17 37.81 39.70
CA ASP A 23 -1.78 39.13 39.45
C ASP A 23 -2.68 39.30 38.21
N LEU A 24 -2.99 38.28 37.40
CA LEU A 24 -3.86 38.49 36.22
C LEU A 24 -4.89 37.38 35.96
N PRO A 25 -5.78 37.05 36.92
CA PRO A 25 -6.86 36.08 36.72
C PRO A 25 -7.86 36.49 35.64
N HIS A 26 -7.91 37.77 35.27
CA HIS A 26 -8.71 38.26 34.13
C HIS A 26 -8.04 37.99 32.78
N VAL A 27 -6.70 38.01 32.70
CA VAL A 27 -5.96 37.66 31.47
C VAL A 27 -6.01 36.16 31.24
N ALA A 28 -5.86 35.34 32.29
CA ALA A 28 -6.11 33.90 32.19
C ALA A 28 -7.55 33.63 31.72
N ARG A 29 -8.56 34.29 32.30
CA ARG A 29 -9.96 34.20 31.84
C ARG A 29 -10.19 34.73 30.42
N SER A 30 -9.46 35.74 29.98
CA SER A 30 -9.56 36.26 28.61
C SER A 30 -8.86 35.35 27.61
N ILE A 31 -7.75 34.71 27.98
CA ILE A 31 -7.09 33.67 27.18
C ILE A 31 -7.98 32.43 27.13
N ASP A 32 -8.52 31.99 28.27
CA ASP A 32 -9.51 30.91 28.33
C ASP A 32 -10.73 31.26 27.48
N GLY A 33 -11.28 32.47 27.60
CA GLY A 33 -12.40 32.93 26.76
C GLY A 33 -12.07 33.05 25.26
N TYR A 34 -10.80 33.29 24.91
CA TYR A 34 -10.31 33.30 23.53
C TYR A 34 -10.04 31.88 22.98
N LEU A 35 -9.60 30.96 23.84
CA LEU A 35 -9.38 29.54 23.53
C LEU A 35 -10.66 28.70 23.67
N ASP A 36 -11.68 29.21 24.35
CA ASP A 36 -12.97 28.55 24.64
C ASP A 36 -13.86 28.44 23.39
N THR A 37 -13.51 29.10 22.29
CA THR A 37 -14.09 28.79 20.97
C THR A 37 -13.46 27.50 20.47
N VAL A 38 -13.94 26.36 20.99
CA VAL A 38 -13.60 25.04 20.46
C VAL A 38 -14.04 25.02 19.00
N SER A 39 -13.10 24.78 18.10
CA SER A 39 -13.42 24.64 16.68
C SER A 39 -14.45 23.51 16.53
N THR A 40 -15.45 23.71 15.68
CA THR A 40 -16.44 22.67 15.33
C THR A 40 -15.82 21.39 14.77
N LYS A 41 -14.51 21.40 14.47
CA LYS A 41 -13.70 20.23 14.08
C LYS A 41 -13.37 19.29 15.25
N TRP A 42 -13.43 19.76 16.48
CA TRP A 42 -13.12 18.99 17.68
C TRP A 42 -14.41 18.42 18.27
N THR A 43 -14.68 17.16 17.97
CA THR A 43 -15.72 16.36 18.61
C THR A 43 -15.11 15.48 19.70
N VAL A 44 -15.92 14.89 20.56
CA VAL A 44 -15.46 13.89 21.54
C VAL A 44 -14.68 12.75 20.87
N ALA A 45 -15.03 12.37 19.63
CA ALA A 45 -14.32 11.36 18.86
C ALA A 45 -12.96 11.85 18.34
N THR A 46 -12.88 13.04 17.74
CA THR A 46 -11.62 13.56 17.18
C THR A 46 -10.65 14.04 18.26
N GLY A 47 -11.18 14.46 19.41
CA GLY A 47 -10.39 14.85 20.59
C GLY A 47 -9.99 13.69 21.50
N TYR A 48 -10.40 12.45 21.20
CA TYR A 48 -10.01 11.29 21.99
C TYR A 48 -8.49 11.12 21.99
N THR A 49 -7.94 11.14 23.20
CA THR A 49 -6.55 10.78 23.49
C THR A 49 -6.55 9.83 24.68
N PRO A 50 -5.75 8.75 24.66
CA PRO A 50 -5.76 7.76 25.73
C PRO A 50 -5.55 8.41 27.10
N SER A 51 -6.34 8.00 28.10
CA SER A 51 -6.22 8.43 29.50
C SER A 51 -6.43 9.93 29.76
N ASN A 52 -7.05 10.67 28.82
CA ASN A 52 -7.39 12.08 29.00
C ASN A 52 -8.91 12.31 29.04
N LEU A 53 -9.54 11.72 30.05
CA LEU A 53 -10.98 11.88 30.29
C LEU A 53 -11.39 13.34 30.49
N SER A 54 -10.52 14.17 31.09
CA SER A 54 -10.80 15.60 31.30
C SER A 54 -11.00 16.36 29.99
N LEU A 55 -10.27 16.01 28.94
CA LEU A 55 -10.45 16.64 27.63
C LEU A 55 -11.78 16.22 27.00
N LEU A 56 -12.18 14.95 27.13
CA LEU A 56 -13.47 14.48 26.63
C LEU A 56 -14.64 15.19 27.32
N GLN A 57 -14.58 15.31 28.66
CA GLN A 57 -15.57 16.03 29.46
C GLN A 57 -15.63 17.51 29.10
N PHE A 58 -14.46 18.12 28.84
CA PHE A 58 -14.37 19.50 28.40
C PHE A 58 -15.04 19.72 27.04
N LEU A 59 -14.81 18.80 26.09
CA LEU A 59 -15.42 18.84 24.76
C LEU A 59 -16.93 18.60 24.83
N SER A 60 -17.40 17.60 25.59
CA SER A 60 -18.83 17.31 25.71
C SER A 60 -19.63 18.46 26.30
N ALA A 61 -19.04 19.20 27.26
CA ALA A 61 -19.69 20.36 27.88
C ALA A 61 -19.85 21.55 26.91
N ARG A 62 -19.13 21.55 25.77
CA ARG A 62 -19.12 22.62 24.77
C ARG A 62 -19.68 22.17 23.43
N GLU A 63 -20.33 21.00 23.38
CA GLU A 63 -21.02 20.55 22.17
C GLU A 63 -22.19 21.48 21.82
N PRO A 64 -22.48 21.69 20.53
CA PRO A 64 -23.65 22.45 20.11
C PRO A 64 -24.93 21.84 20.66
N ALA A 65 -25.83 22.68 21.17
CA ALA A 65 -27.13 22.23 21.69
C ALA A 65 -28.06 21.67 20.60
N ASP A 66 -27.82 22.04 19.33
CA ASP A 66 -28.57 21.60 18.15
C ASP A 66 -27.94 20.38 17.44
N LEU A 67 -27.03 19.66 18.11
CA LEU A 67 -26.35 18.50 17.55
C LEU A 67 -27.36 17.38 17.21
N ASP A 68 -27.35 16.91 15.96
CA ASP A 68 -28.25 15.86 15.51
C ASP A 68 -28.07 14.56 16.34
N PRO A 69 -29.15 13.95 16.86
CA PRO A 69 -29.06 12.77 17.73
C PRO A 69 -28.36 11.56 17.09
N SER A 70 -28.49 11.35 15.78
CA SER A 70 -27.84 10.26 15.04
C SER A 70 -26.37 10.58 14.78
N PHE A 71 -26.03 11.86 14.60
CA PHE A 71 -24.64 12.27 14.51
C PHE A 71 -23.90 12.15 15.86
N LYS A 72 -24.52 12.60 16.96
CA LYS A 72 -24.00 12.38 18.32
C LYS A 72 -23.78 10.90 18.61
N TRP A 73 -24.68 10.06 18.13
CA TRP A 73 -24.53 8.61 18.19
C TRP A 73 -23.32 8.10 17.40
N SER A 74 -23.04 8.65 16.22
CA SER A 74 -21.83 8.31 15.46
C SER A 74 -20.54 8.75 16.16
N ILE A 75 -20.54 9.94 16.80
CA ILE A 75 -19.41 10.43 17.62
C ILE A 75 -19.14 9.45 18.78
N LEU A 76 -20.19 9.07 19.52
CA LEU A 76 -20.08 8.07 20.59
C LEU A 76 -19.43 6.78 20.06
N ASN A 77 -19.90 6.26 18.92
CA ASN A 77 -19.41 5.00 18.36
C ASN A 77 -17.93 5.04 17.96
N ASP A 78 -17.49 6.12 17.33
CA ASP A 78 -16.09 6.28 16.94
C ASP A 78 -15.18 6.50 18.18
N ALA A 79 -15.63 7.27 19.17
CA ALA A 79 -14.91 7.47 20.43
C ALA A 79 -14.82 6.18 21.25
N ALA A 80 -15.94 5.46 21.41
CA ALA A 80 -16.01 4.21 22.17
C ALA A 80 -15.18 3.11 21.51
N ALA A 81 -15.18 3.00 20.18
CA ALA A 81 -14.32 2.07 19.46
C ALA A 81 -12.83 2.40 19.69
N SER A 82 -12.46 3.68 19.65
CA SER A 82 -11.08 4.12 19.91
C SER A 82 -10.63 3.84 21.35
N ALA A 83 -11.50 4.09 22.33
CA ALA A 83 -11.26 3.75 23.74
C ALA A 83 -11.11 2.24 23.96
N ALA A 84 -12.00 1.45 23.35
CA ALA A 84 -12.00 0.00 23.48
C ALA A 84 -10.77 -0.65 22.85
N VAL A 85 -10.28 -0.21 21.69
CA VAL A 85 -9.03 -0.75 21.11
C VAL A 85 -7.81 -0.49 22.01
N GLN A 86 -7.78 0.67 22.67
CA GLN A 86 -6.65 1.10 23.51
C GLN A 86 -6.69 0.56 24.94
N GLY A 87 -7.82 -0.01 25.38
CA GLY A 87 -7.97 -0.53 26.74
C GLY A 87 -8.34 0.54 27.78
N ASP A 88 -8.82 1.71 27.36
CA ASP A 88 -9.20 2.79 28.26
C ASP A 88 -10.62 2.60 28.80
N LEU A 89 -10.75 1.69 29.79
CA LEU A 89 -12.02 1.38 30.43
C LEU A 89 -12.64 2.60 31.13
N ALA A 90 -11.83 3.53 31.65
CA ALA A 90 -12.34 4.71 32.35
C ALA A 90 -13.04 5.68 31.40
N SER A 91 -12.40 5.99 30.27
CA SER A 91 -13.02 6.81 29.22
C SER A 91 -14.23 6.11 28.61
N LEU A 92 -14.17 4.79 28.43
CA LEU A 92 -15.29 4.02 27.88
C LEU A 92 -16.51 4.00 28.80
N LYS A 93 -16.34 3.81 30.11
CA LYS A 93 -17.44 3.89 31.09
C LYS A 93 -18.13 5.25 31.03
N TRP A 94 -17.34 6.33 31.07
CA TRP A 94 -17.90 7.68 30.98
C TRP A 94 -18.66 7.91 29.66
N LEU A 95 -18.14 7.43 28.52
CA LEU A 95 -18.81 7.55 27.23
C LEU A 95 -20.19 6.87 27.23
N VAL A 96 -20.29 5.69 27.84
CA VAL A 96 -21.49 4.84 27.82
C VAL A 96 -22.50 5.21 28.92
N GLU A 97 -22.03 5.56 30.10
CA GLU A 97 -22.89 5.80 31.28
C GLU A 97 -23.30 7.28 31.39
N GLU A 98 -22.42 8.22 31.00
CA GLU A 98 -22.61 9.65 31.29
C GLU A 98 -22.79 10.51 30.02
N TYR A 99 -21.99 10.29 28.98
CA TYR A 99 -21.99 11.16 27.80
C TYR A 99 -23.24 11.01 26.93
N TYR A 100 -23.59 9.77 26.56
CA TYR A 100 -24.82 9.49 25.81
C TYR A 100 -25.38 8.09 26.09
N PRO A 101 -26.08 7.91 27.22
CA PRO A 101 -26.52 6.62 27.71
C PRO A 101 -27.58 5.93 26.85
N ASP A 102 -27.70 4.62 27.03
CA ASP A 102 -28.67 3.74 26.36
C ASP A 102 -28.59 3.79 24.83
N ARG A 103 -27.38 3.96 24.30
CA ARG A 103 -27.11 3.96 22.85
C ARG A 103 -26.34 2.73 22.42
N PHE A 104 -26.70 2.25 21.23
CA PHE A 104 -26.17 1.02 20.69
C PHE A 104 -24.78 1.21 20.08
N LEU A 105 -23.82 0.41 20.49
CA LEU A 105 -22.41 0.53 20.13
C LEU A 105 -22.06 -0.44 19.00
N THR A 106 -21.91 0.10 17.79
CA THR A 106 -21.77 -0.66 16.53
C THR A 106 -20.40 -1.29 16.35
N LYS A 107 -19.35 -0.81 17.03
CA LYS A 107 -17.96 -1.26 16.83
C LYS A 107 -17.23 -1.66 18.11
N VAL A 108 -17.77 -1.37 19.29
CA VAL A 108 -17.04 -1.42 20.57
C VAL A 108 -16.55 -2.83 20.93
N VAL A 109 -17.37 -3.87 20.72
CA VAL A 109 -17.02 -5.24 21.11
C VAL A 109 -15.92 -5.78 20.21
N LEU A 110 -16.07 -5.58 18.89
CA LEU A 110 -15.03 -5.88 17.90
C LEU A 110 -13.72 -5.15 18.22
N ALA A 111 -13.79 -3.88 18.62
CA ALA A 111 -12.66 -3.07 19.00
C ALA A 111 -11.96 -3.58 20.28
N ALA A 112 -12.71 -3.90 21.34
CA ALA A 112 -12.17 -4.46 22.58
C ALA A 112 -11.49 -5.81 22.35
N ALA A 113 -12.15 -6.70 21.59
CA ALA A 113 -11.57 -7.98 21.18
C ALA A 113 -10.32 -7.79 20.32
N ALA A 114 -10.34 -6.83 19.38
CA ALA A 114 -9.16 -6.48 18.59
C ALA A 114 -8.00 -5.96 19.45
N GLY A 115 -8.29 -5.27 20.54
CA GLY A 115 -7.30 -4.77 21.51
C GLY A 115 -6.72 -5.86 22.41
N GLY A 116 -7.46 -6.94 22.66
CA GLY A 116 -7.11 -7.98 23.64
C GLY A 116 -7.58 -7.65 25.07
N HIS A 117 -8.57 -6.76 25.21
CA HIS A 117 -8.99 -6.22 26.51
C HIS A 117 -10.20 -7.00 27.06
N LEU A 118 -9.91 -8.12 27.73
CA LEU A 118 -10.93 -9.01 28.28
C LEU A 118 -11.74 -8.37 29.42
N ASP A 119 -11.14 -7.47 30.18
CA ASP A 119 -11.79 -6.68 31.22
C ASP A 119 -12.93 -5.82 30.66
N ILE A 120 -12.69 -5.15 29.53
CA ILE A 120 -13.70 -4.39 28.79
C ILE A 120 -14.80 -5.31 28.27
N LEU A 121 -14.45 -6.47 27.71
CA LEU A 121 -15.44 -7.44 27.21
C LEU A 121 -16.33 -7.99 28.32
N LYS A 122 -15.75 -8.34 29.48
CA LYS A 122 -16.49 -8.79 30.66
C LYS A 122 -17.43 -7.70 31.18
N TRP A 123 -16.92 -6.47 31.29
CA TRP A 123 -17.75 -5.33 31.70
C TRP A 123 -18.91 -5.08 30.73
N LEU A 124 -18.65 -5.01 29.42
CA LEU A 124 -19.69 -4.85 28.40
C LEU A 124 -20.72 -5.98 28.44
N HIS A 125 -20.31 -7.21 28.73
CA HIS A 125 -21.20 -8.35 28.75
C HIS A 125 -22.07 -8.43 30.01
N VAL A 126 -21.50 -8.13 31.19
CA VAL A 126 -22.21 -8.20 32.46
C VAL A 126 -23.14 -7.00 32.65
N GLU A 127 -22.62 -5.79 32.43
CA GLU A 127 -23.33 -4.55 32.75
C GLU A 127 -24.13 -4.01 31.55
N HIS A 128 -23.70 -4.30 30.32
CA HIS A 128 -24.23 -3.64 29.11
C HIS A 128 -24.49 -4.60 27.93
N ARG A 129 -24.95 -5.82 28.20
CA ARG A 129 -25.09 -6.90 27.19
C ARG A 129 -25.80 -6.47 25.90
N ASN A 130 -26.83 -5.63 26.03
CA ASN A 130 -27.70 -5.18 24.94
C ASN A 130 -27.17 -3.95 24.19
N LEU A 131 -26.09 -3.32 24.67
CA LEU A 131 -25.52 -2.12 24.06
C LEU A 131 -24.49 -2.43 22.98
N GLY A 132 -24.11 -3.69 22.76
CA GLY A 132 -23.07 -4.04 21.78
C GLY A 132 -23.51 -5.13 20.82
N TYR A 133 -22.82 -5.18 19.68
CA TYR A 133 -22.88 -6.31 18.75
C TYR A 133 -22.07 -7.49 19.29
N TRP A 134 -22.65 -8.69 19.23
CA TRP A 134 -22.05 -9.93 19.73
C TRP A 134 -22.35 -11.06 18.75
N GLY A 135 -21.40 -11.96 18.56
CA GLY A 135 -21.56 -13.09 17.64
C GLY A 135 -21.33 -12.71 16.17
N GLY A 136 -20.63 -11.62 15.90
CA GLY A 136 -20.14 -11.25 14.59
C GLY A 136 -18.70 -11.70 14.37
N MET A 137 -17.87 -10.77 13.88
CA MET A 137 -16.45 -11.01 13.57
C MET A 137 -15.51 -10.73 14.75
N GLU A 138 -16.02 -10.61 15.97
CA GLU A 138 -15.25 -10.18 17.15
C GLU A 138 -14.17 -11.20 17.53
N ILE A 139 -14.44 -12.50 17.36
CA ILE A 139 -13.46 -13.58 17.56
C ILE A 139 -12.35 -13.53 16.51
N GLY A 140 -12.63 -12.99 15.32
CA GLY A 140 -11.72 -13.00 14.18
C GLY A 140 -10.37 -12.32 14.45
N ARG A 141 -10.35 -11.15 15.10
CA ARG A 141 -9.10 -10.42 15.37
C ARG A 141 -8.25 -11.02 16.51
N PRO A 142 -8.83 -11.45 17.65
CA PRO A 142 -8.13 -12.26 18.66
C PRO A 142 -7.41 -13.47 18.09
N ILE A 143 -8.02 -14.17 17.11
CA ILE A 143 -7.38 -15.31 16.41
C ILE A 143 -6.03 -14.89 15.81
N TRP A 144 -5.97 -13.76 15.10
CA TRP A 144 -4.73 -13.23 14.53
C TRP A 144 -3.66 -12.89 15.58
N LYS A 145 -4.08 -12.49 16.78
CA LYS A 145 -3.19 -12.18 17.89
C LYS A 145 -2.86 -13.38 18.78
N GLN A 146 -3.49 -14.54 18.53
CA GLN A 146 -3.41 -15.75 19.36
C GLN A 146 -3.76 -15.50 20.84
N ASP A 147 -4.74 -14.64 21.09
CA ASP A 147 -5.20 -14.31 22.45
C ASP A 147 -6.19 -15.38 22.96
N SER A 148 -5.64 -16.45 23.52
CA SER A 148 -6.42 -17.63 23.95
C SER A 148 -7.45 -17.30 25.03
N GLU A 149 -7.16 -16.35 25.92
CA GLU A 149 -8.08 -15.98 27.01
C GLU A 149 -9.33 -15.30 26.45
N VAL A 150 -9.16 -14.35 25.52
CA VAL A 150 -10.27 -13.67 24.86
C VAL A 150 -11.05 -14.62 23.95
N ILE A 151 -10.36 -15.50 23.23
CA ILE A 151 -11.00 -16.48 22.33
C ILE A 151 -11.90 -17.45 23.11
N GLU A 152 -11.37 -18.10 24.16
CA GLU A 152 -12.16 -19.06 24.94
C GLU A 152 -13.33 -18.38 25.67
N TRP A 153 -13.11 -17.17 26.17
CA TRP A 153 -14.18 -16.41 26.79
C TRP A 153 -15.28 -16.04 25.77
N LEU A 154 -14.92 -15.60 24.56
CA LEU A 154 -15.91 -15.29 23.52
C LEU A 154 -16.65 -16.54 23.05
N LYS A 155 -15.99 -17.70 22.91
CA LYS A 155 -16.66 -18.97 22.57
C LYS A 155 -17.75 -19.34 23.59
N ALA A 156 -17.48 -19.14 24.88
CA ALA A 156 -18.42 -19.48 25.94
C ALA A 156 -19.58 -18.48 26.10
N ASN A 157 -19.40 -17.22 25.70
CA ASN A 157 -20.32 -16.11 26.03
C ASN A 157 -20.95 -15.41 24.81
N ALA A 158 -20.42 -15.62 23.61
CA ALA A 158 -20.83 -14.95 22.38
C ALA A 158 -20.73 -15.87 21.16
N GLU A 159 -21.69 -16.79 21.04
CA GLU A 159 -21.79 -17.70 19.89
C GLU A 159 -21.90 -16.93 18.56
N PRO A 160 -21.08 -17.24 17.54
CA PRO A 160 -21.14 -16.57 16.25
C PRO A 160 -22.49 -16.75 15.54
N HIS A 161 -22.78 -15.86 14.61
CA HIS A 161 -23.87 -16.02 13.68
C HIS A 161 -23.40 -16.90 12.50
N SER A 162 -24.29 -17.74 11.96
CA SER A 162 -23.99 -18.64 10.84
C SER A 162 -23.44 -17.88 9.61
N GLU A 163 -23.91 -16.66 9.37
CA GLU A 163 -23.42 -15.77 8.31
C GLU A 163 -21.96 -15.32 8.50
N CYS A 164 -21.44 -15.28 9.73
CA CYS A 164 -20.05 -14.92 10.04
C CYS A 164 -19.11 -16.13 10.07
N ALA A 165 -19.65 -17.29 10.45
CA ALA A 165 -18.90 -18.52 10.61
C ALA A 165 -18.10 -18.89 9.34
N ALA A 166 -18.63 -18.63 8.14
CA ALA A 166 -17.94 -18.88 6.87
C ALA A 166 -16.67 -18.05 6.68
N LYS A 167 -16.59 -16.85 7.26
CA LYS A 167 -15.39 -16.00 7.23
C LYS A 167 -14.47 -16.30 8.40
N LEU A 168 -15.02 -16.63 9.57
CA LEU A 168 -14.27 -17.01 10.76
C LEU A 168 -13.48 -18.30 10.54
N ILE A 169 -14.04 -19.30 9.87
CA ILE A 169 -13.32 -20.56 9.59
C ILE A 169 -12.09 -20.32 8.71
N LEU A 170 -12.15 -19.36 7.77
CA LEU A 170 -11.00 -18.97 6.95
C LEU A 170 -9.93 -18.25 7.78
N VAL A 171 -10.35 -17.40 8.71
CA VAL A 171 -9.44 -16.71 9.63
C VAL A 171 -8.73 -17.69 10.56
N ALA A 172 -9.47 -18.65 11.14
CA ALA A 172 -8.91 -19.72 11.95
C ALA A 172 -7.92 -20.59 11.15
N ALA A 173 -8.30 -20.96 9.92
CA ALA A 173 -7.44 -21.74 9.04
C ALA A 173 -6.16 -20.98 8.64
N ALA A 174 -6.23 -19.66 8.47
CA ALA A 174 -5.04 -18.84 8.18
C ALA A 174 -4.03 -18.83 9.33
N GLN A 175 -4.48 -19.02 10.58
CA GLN A 175 -3.62 -19.13 11.76
C GLN A 175 -3.21 -20.56 12.09
N GLY A 176 -3.83 -21.56 11.47
CA GLY A 176 -3.54 -22.97 11.75
C GLY A 176 -4.20 -23.47 13.03
N ASP A 177 -5.22 -22.78 13.54
CA ASP A 177 -5.92 -23.17 14.75
C ASP A 177 -6.95 -24.27 14.44
N GLN A 178 -6.52 -25.52 14.59
CA GLN A 178 -7.36 -26.69 14.37
C GLN A 178 -8.59 -26.73 15.28
N GLY A 179 -8.44 -26.35 16.55
CA GLY A 179 -9.54 -26.40 17.52
C GLY A 179 -10.66 -25.43 17.14
N LEU A 180 -10.32 -24.25 16.62
CA LEU A 180 -11.31 -23.29 16.13
C LEU A 180 -11.95 -23.71 14.81
N VAL A 181 -11.18 -24.28 13.89
CA VAL A 181 -11.75 -24.82 12.64
C VAL A 181 -12.73 -25.96 12.96
N GLU A 182 -12.36 -26.87 13.85
CA GLU A 182 -13.21 -27.97 14.32
C GLU A 182 -14.49 -27.44 14.97
N TRP A 183 -14.35 -26.51 15.91
CA TRP A 183 -15.48 -25.91 16.61
C TRP A 183 -16.46 -25.23 15.66
N ILE A 184 -15.98 -24.41 14.70
CA ILE A 184 -16.85 -23.74 13.73
C ILE A 184 -17.50 -24.76 12.77
N HIS A 185 -16.74 -25.76 12.31
CA HIS A 185 -17.25 -26.77 11.39
C HIS A 185 -18.35 -27.62 12.04
N GLN A 186 -18.15 -28.11 13.26
CA GLN A 186 -19.15 -28.90 14.00
C GLN A 186 -20.40 -28.08 14.33
N LEU A 187 -20.24 -26.80 14.68
CA LEU A 187 -21.35 -25.97 15.11
C LEU A 187 -22.29 -25.58 13.96
N TYR A 188 -21.75 -25.30 12.76
CA TYR A 188 -22.54 -24.77 11.63
C TYR A 188 -22.60 -25.68 10.41
N GLY A 189 -21.85 -26.78 10.35
CA GLY A 189 -21.80 -27.67 9.18
C GLY A 189 -21.27 -26.99 7.91
N ILE A 190 -20.37 -26.00 8.05
CA ILE A 190 -19.84 -25.23 6.91
C ILE A 190 -18.79 -26.06 6.16
N GLY A 191 -18.89 -26.08 4.84
CA GLY A 191 -17.92 -26.77 3.96
C GLY A 191 -16.49 -26.31 4.21
N ALA A 192 -15.56 -27.28 4.31
CA ALA A 192 -14.18 -27.03 4.72
C ALA A 192 -13.24 -26.69 3.55
N ASP A 193 -13.72 -26.63 2.31
CA ASP A 193 -12.90 -26.36 1.11
C ASP A 193 -12.14 -25.02 1.18
N GLY A 194 -12.81 -23.96 1.65
CA GLY A 194 -12.17 -22.66 1.82
C GLY A 194 -11.11 -22.66 2.93
N ALA A 195 -11.38 -23.35 4.03
CA ALA A 195 -10.44 -23.54 5.14
C ALA A 195 -9.22 -24.34 4.69
N LYS A 196 -9.42 -25.44 3.96
CA LYS A 196 -8.38 -26.26 3.33
C LYS A 196 -7.47 -25.43 2.44
N ARG A 197 -8.05 -24.63 1.52
CA ARG A 197 -7.26 -23.77 0.61
C ARG A 197 -6.41 -22.76 1.40
N THR A 198 -7.02 -22.11 2.39
CA THR A 198 -6.36 -21.09 3.20
C THR A 198 -5.25 -21.69 4.07
N ALA A 199 -5.47 -22.86 4.68
CA ALA A 199 -4.47 -23.57 5.47
C ALA A 199 -3.27 -23.98 4.62
N GLN A 200 -3.51 -24.45 3.38
CA GLN A 200 -2.44 -24.71 2.42
C GLN A 200 -1.68 -23.42 2.07
N ASP A 201 -2.36 -22.30 1.82
CA ASP A 201 -1.73 -20.99 1.54
C ASP A 201 -0.85 -20.47 2.69
N LYS A 202 -1.08 -20.96 3.91
CA LYS A 202 -0.36 -20.56 5.12
C LYS A 202 0.53 -21.65 5.73
N TYR A 203 0.78 -22.74 4.99
CA TYR A 203 1.70 -23.82 5.37
C TYR A 203 1.28 -24.61 6.62
N HIS A 204 -0.02 -24.68 6.92
CA HIS A 204 -0.55 -25.38 8.11
C HIS A 204 -0.90 -26.84 7.81
N TRP A 205 0.09 -27.67 7.48
CA TRP A 205 -0.13 -29.03 6.94
C TRP A 205 -0.82 -30.01 7.89
N LYS A 206 -0.61 -29.89 9.21
CA LYS A 206 -1.34 -30.70 10.20
C LYS A 206 -2.84 -30.40 10.17
N LEU A 207 -3.20 -29.12 10.04
CA LEU A 207 -4.59 -28.71 9.88
C LEU A 207 -5.15 -29.20 8.54
N VAL A 208 -4.37 -29.13 7.46
CA VAL A 208 -4.78 -29.65 6.14
C VAL A 208 -5.09 -31.14 6.24
N GLN A 209 -4.20 -31.95 6.82
CA GLN A 209 -4.43 -33.38 7.06
C GLN A 209 -5.73 -33.60 7.84
N TRP A 210 -5.89 -32.91 8.97
CA TRP A 210 -7.08 -33.03 9.80
C TRP A 210 -8.36 -32.73 9.02
N ILE A 211 -8.37 -31.67 8.19
CA ILE A 211 -9.52 -31.32 7.33
C ILE A 211 -9.85 -32.45 6.35
N PHE A 212 -8.84 -33.08 5.73
CA PHE A 212 -9.08 -34.18 4.79
C PHE A 212 -9.61 -35.46 5.45
N GLU A 213 -9.22 -35.72 6.70
CA GLU A 213 -9.62 -36.89 7.48
C GLU A 213 -11.01 -36.73 8.11
N ASN A 214 -11.41 -35.51 8.45
CA ASN A 214 -12.60 -35.25 9.29
C ASN A 214 -13.71 -34.43 8.62
N CYS A 215 -13.47 -33.82 7.45
CA CYS A 215 -14.46 -32.99 6.76
C CYS A 215 -14.83 -33.57 5.38
N GLU A 216 -16.09 -33.40 4.98
CA GLU A 216 -16.53 -33.60 3.60
C GLU A 216 -16.03 -32.44 2.72
N LEU A 217 -15.40 -32.78 1.59
CA LEU A 217 -14.76 -31.82 0.68
C LEU A 217 -15.27 -32.02 -0.74
N GLU A 218 -15.68 -30.92 -1.39
CA GLU A 218 -16.04 -30.92 -2.81
C GLU A 218 -14.79 -30.97 -3.70
N ASP A 219 -13.77 -30.20 -3.32
CA ASP A 219 -12.47 -30.15 -3.99
C ASP A 219 -11.44 -30.88 -3.12
N ARG A 220 -10.94 -32.02 -3.61
CA ARG A 220 -9.89 -32.81 -2.92
C ARG A 220 -8.46 -32.48 -3.38
N SER A 221 -8.27 -31.39 -4.12
CA SER A 221 -6.93 -30.99 -4.59
C SER A 221 -6.00 -30.56 -3.45
N VAL A 222 -4.72 -30.93 -3.61
CA VAL A 222 -3.59 -30.59 -2.73
C VAL A 222 -2.51 -29.88 -3.55
N ASN A 223 -1.94 -28.81 -3.01
CA ASN A 223 -0.83 -28.08 -3.60
C ASN A 223 0.52 -28.69 -3.19
N PHE A 224 0.94 -29.72 -3.93
CA PHE A 224 2.20 -30.43 -3.71
C PHE A 224 3.42 -29.51 -3.80
N ASP A 225 3.44 -28.57 -4.75
CA ASP A 225 4.55 -27.64 -4.94
C ASP A 225 4.82 -26.83 -3.67
N ARG A 226 3.76 -26.38 -2.98
CA ARG A 226 3.92 -25.60 -1.76
C ARG A 226 4.37 -26.44 -0.57
N ALA A 227 3.85 -27.66 -0.42
CA ALA A 227 4.31 -28.60 0.60
C ALA A 227 5.78 -28.99 0.37
N ALA A 228 6.18 -29.16 -0.89
CA ALA A 228 7.55 -29.43 -1.28
C ALA A 228 8.50 -28.26 -0.97
N GLY A 229 8.11 -27.02 -1.27
CA GLY A 229 8.91 -25.84 -0.92
C GLY A 229 9.07 -25.64 0.59
N ASP A 230 8.02 -25.93 1.36
CA ASP A 230 8.08 -25.88 2.82
C ASP A 230 9.03 -26.93 3.41
N GLY A 231 9.12 -28.10 2.77
CA GLY A 231 9.88 -29.26 3.27
C GLY A 231 9.04 -30.24 4.06
N CYS A 232 7.73 -30.28 3.80
CA CYS A 232 6.79 -31.11 4.56
C CYS A 232 6.68 -32.53 3.97
N LEU A 233 7.79 -33.29 4.02
CA LEU A 233 7.89 -34.64 3.41
C LEU A 233 6.81 -35.60 3.92
N TRP A 234 6.58 -35.65 5.23
CA TRP A 234 5.57 -36.54 5.82
C TRP A 234 4.17 -36.29 5.25
N PHE A 235 3.83 -35.02 4.96
CA PHE A 235 2.53 -34.66 4.42
C PHE A 235 2.42 -35.04 2.94
N LEU A 236 3.50 -34.90 2.18
CA LEU A 236 3.57 -35.35 0.80
C LEU A 236 3.40 -36.88 0.69
N GLN A 237 4.11 -37.63 1.54
CA GLN A 237 3.97 -39.09 1.65
C GLN A 237 2.53 -39.48 1.95
N TRP A 238 1.96 -38.90 3.01
CA TRP A 238 0.56 -39.13 3.37
C TRP A 238 -0.39 -38.78 2.21
N ALA A 239 -0.21 -37.65 1.53
CA ALA A 239 -1.10 -37.23 0.44
C ALA A 239 -1.05 -38.18 -0.78
N VAL A 240 0.12 -38.78 -1.06
CA VAL A 240 0.28 -39.81 -2.10
C VAL A 240 -0.36 -41.12 -1.67
N GLU A 241 -0.17 -41.56 -0.42
CA GLU A 241 -0.80 -42.77 0.12
C GLU A 241 -2.34 -42.69 0.06
N GLN A 242 -2.90 -41.49 0.29
CA GLN A 242 -4.34 -41.23 0.16
C GLN A 242 -4.80 -41.09 -1.31
N GLY A 243 -3.91 -41.17 -2.29
CA GLY A 243 -4.22 -41.06 -3.72
C GLY A 243 -4.76 -39.69 -4.13
N LEU A 244 -4.39 -38.61 -3.43
CA LEU A 244 -4.95 -37.27 -3.65
C LEU A 244 -4.39 -36.58 -4.91
N ALA A 245 -3.08 -36.71 -5.14
CA ALA A 245 -2.41 -36.29 -6.35
C ALA A 245 -1.02 -36.94 -6.42
N MET A 246 -0.38 -36.85 -7.59
CA MET A 246 1.01 -37.26 -7.78
C MET A 246 1.89 -36.01 -7.95
N PRO A 247 3.08 -35.97 -7.33
CA PRO A 247 4.07 -34.93 -7.60
C PRO A 247 4.50 -34.96 -9.06
N GLY A 248 4.89 -33.80 -9.60
CA GLY A 248 5.39 -33.69 -10.97
C GLY A 248 6.69 -32.88 -11.06
N ASP A 249 7.13 -32.60 -12.28
CA ASP A 249 8.36 -31.84 -12.59
C ASP A 249 8.43 -30.48 -11.86
N ARG A 250 7.30 -29.77 -11.75
CA ARG A 250 7.24 -28.52 -10.98
C ARG A 250 7.53 -28.73 -9.49
N THR A 251 7.04 -29.82 -8.90
CA THR A 251 7.26 -30.17 -7.49
C THR A 251 8.74 -30.49 -7.23
N VAL A 252 9.38 -31.24 -8.15
CA VAL A 252 10.83 -31.50 -8.16
C VAL A 252 11.61 -30.17 -8.17
N GLY A 253 11.26 -29.28 -9.10
CA GLY A 253 11.90 -27.96 -9.20
C GLY A 253 11.76 -27.12 -7.92
N VAL A 254 10.57 -27.09 -7.31
CA VAL A 254 10.35 -26.32 -6.08
C VAL A 254 11.07 -26.91 -4.87
N ALA A 255 11.09 -28.25 -4.73
CA ALA A 255 11.86 -28.93 -3.68
C ALA A 255 13.35 -28.59 -3.78
N ALA A 256 13.92 -28.68 -4.98
CA ALA A 256 15.33 -28.34 -5.23
C ALA A 256 15.65 -26.85 -5.03
N ASP A 257 14.74 -25.95 -5.42
CA ASP A 257 14.87 -24.50 -5.20
C ASP A 257 14.96 -24.13 -3.70
N HIS A 258 14.39 -24.97 -2.83
CA HIS A 258 14.44 -24.83 -1.37
C HIS A 258 15.47 -25.76 -0.71
N GLY A 259 16.28 -26.50 -1.48
CA GLY A 259 17.31 -27.41 -0.95
C GLY A 259 16.76 -28.62 -0.19
N ARG A 260 15.56 -29.10 -0.55
CA ARG A 260 14.89 -30.25 0.09
C ARG A 260 15.35 -31.57 -0.52
N LEU A 261 16.57 -32.00 -0.18
CA LEU A 261 17.15 -33.24 -0.70
C LEU A 261 16.38 -34.50 -0.25
N ASP A 262 15.83 -34.48 0.96
CA ASP A 262 14.96 -35.53 1.50
C ASP A 262 13.72 -35.79 0.61
N ILE A 263 13.10 -34.72 0.12
CA ILE A 263 11.97 -34.81 -0.80
C ILE A 263 12.43 -35.32 -2.17
N ILE A 264 13.56 -34.85 -2.69
CA ILE A 264 14.12 -35.35 -3.96
C ILE A 264 14.44 -36.85 -3.89
N GLN A 265 15.05 -37.30 -2.78
CA GLN A 265 15.32 -38.71 -2.49
C GLN A 265 14.03 -39.53 -2.51
N TRP A 266 13.02 -39.08 -1.79
CA TRP A 266 11.71 -39.72 -1.75
C TRP A 266 11.06 -39.82 -3.15
N LEU A 267 11.06 -38.73 -3.92
CA LEU A 267 10.50 -38.70 -5.28
C LEU A 267 11.19 -39.70 -6.23
N HIS A 268 12.50 -39.88 -6.09
CA HIS A 268 13.28 -40.82 -6.89
C HIS A 268 13.11 -42.27 -6.41
N ASP A 269 13.30 -42.51 -5.11
CA ASP A 269 13.44 -43.85 -4.54
C ASP A 269 12.10 -44.58 -4.41
N GLU A 270 11.04 -43.86 -4.08
CA GLU A 270 9.70 -44.44 -3.89
C GLU A 270 8.80 -44.24 -5.12
N LEU A 271 8.81 -43.04 -5.70
CA LEU A 271 7.89 -42.71 -6.80
C LEU A 271 8.48 -42.91 -8.20
N ARG A 272 9.77 -43.25 -8.31
CA ARG A 272 10.47 -43.50 -9.58
C ARG A 272 10.31 -42.34 -10.58
N GLU A 273 10.30 -41.09 -10.10
CA GLU A 273 10.25 -39.93 -11.00
C GLU A 273 11.59 -39.77 -11.74
N GLU A 274 11.55 -39.82 -13.07
CA GLU A 274 12.73 -39.79 -13.92
C GLU A 274 13.11 -38.35 -14.36
N ARG A 275 12.18 -37.39 -14.25
CA ARG A 275 12.39 -36.01 -14.69
C ARG A 275 13.01 -35.16 -13.58
N MET A 276 14.33 -35.26 -13.44
CA MET A 276 15.09 -34.50 -12.43
C MET A 276 15.81 -33.26 -12.97
N GLY A 277 15.53 -32.87 -14.22
CA GLY A 277 16.22 -31.75 -14.87
C GLY A 277 16.10 -30.42 -14.14
N ALA A 278 14.90 -30.10 -13.63
CA ALA A 278 14.68 -28.91 -12.81
C ALA A 278 15.50 -28.94 -11.52
N ALA A 279 15.72 -30.12 -10.92
CA ALA A 279 16.52 -30.24 -9.71
C ALA A 279 18.00 -29.90 -9.95
N PHE A 280 18.58 -30.34 -11.08
CA PHE A 280 19.95 -29.97 -11.44
C PHE A 280 20.14 -28.46 -11.59
N GLU A 281 19.25 -27.79 -12.33
CA GLU A 281 19.33 -26.35 -12.53
C GLU A 281 19.21 -25.59 -11.20
N LYS A 282 18.24 -25.96 -10.36
CA LYS A 282 17.99 -25.29 -9.08
C LYS A 282 19.07 -25.56 -8.04
N ALA A 283 19.58 -26.78 -7.95
CA ALA A 283 20.71 -27.11 -7.09
C ALA A 283 21.95 -26.31 -7.48
N ALA A 284 22.26 -26.24 -8.80
CA ALA A 284 23.38 -25.46 -9.30
C ALA A 284 23.19 -23.95 -9.06
N LEU A 285 21.97 -23.44 -9.21
CA LEU A 285 21.62 -22.05 -8.93
C LEU A 285 21.78 -21.69 -7.44
N ASN A 286 21.57 -22.64 -6.54
CA ASN A 286 21.68 -22.42 -5.09
C ASN A 286 23.05 -22.77 -4.53
N GLY A 287 23.94 -23.33 -5.34
CA GLY A 287 25.26 -23.79 -4.88
C GLY A 287 25.19 -25.10 -4.10
N ASP A 288 24.09 -25.85 -4.21
CA ASP A 288 23.85 -27.09 -3.47
C ASP A 288 24.60 -28.26 -4.13
N LEU A 289 25.90 -28.33 -3.83
CA LEU A 289 26.77 -29.39 -4.32
C LEU A 289 26.37 -30.78 -3.78
N ILE A 290 25.73 -30.85 -2.62
CA ILE A 290 25.30 -32.11 -2.01
C ILE A 290 24.18 -32.71 -2.87
N MET A 291 23.17 -31.91 -3.20
CA MET A 291 22.09 -32.35 -4.08
C MET A 291 22.59 -32.72 -5.46
N LEU A 292 23.51 -31.94 -6.05
CA LEU A 292 24.10 -32.27 -7.35
C LEU A 292 24.87 -33.60 -7.35
N ARG A 293 25.68 -33.85 -6.31
CA ARG A 293 26.39 -35.14 -6.16
C ARG A 293 25.41 -36.28 -6.06
N TRP A 294 24.39 -36.15 -5.23
CA TRP A 294 23.37 -37.17 -5.07
C TRP A 294 22.63 -37.45 -6.38
N LEU A 295 22.22 -36.41 -7.11
CA LEU A 295 21.57 -36.55 -8.42
C LEU A 295 22.47 -37.28 -9.44
N HIS A 296 23.77 -37.04 -9.41
CA HIS A 296 24.72 -37.72 -10.29
C HIS A 296 25.01 -39.17 -9.87
N GLU A 297 25.22 -39.43 -8.58
CA GLU A 297 25.46 -40.78 -8.04
C GLU A 297 24.29 -41.74 -8.27
N ASN A 298 23.08 -41.20 -8.45
CA ASN A 298 21.86 -41.96 -8.76
C ASN A 298 21.49 -41.93 -10.26
N ASP A 299 22.42 -41.57 -11.15
CA ASP A 299 22.23 -41.57 -12.60
C ASP A 299 20.98 -40.80 -13.10
N CYS A 300 20.54 -39.77 -12.35
CA CYS A 300 19.36 -38.99 -12.68
C CYS A 300 19.56 -38.25 -14.00
N GLN A 301 18.56 -38.33 -14.89
CA GLN A 301 18.58 -37.72 -16.21
C GLN A 301 18.01 -36.29 -16.18
N GLY A 302 18.25 -35.53 -17.25
CA GLY A 302 17.64 -34.21 -17.47
C GLY A 302 18.50 -33.00 -17.13
N CYS A 303 19.76 -33.18 -16.72
CA CYS A 303 20.71 -32.07 -16.62
C CYS A 303 20.93 -31.43 -18.01
N THR A 304 21.08 -30.10 -18.03
CA THR A 304 21.30 -29.32 -19.25
C THR A 304 22.38 -28.27 -19.00
N THR A 305 22.79 -27.55 -20.06
CA THR A 305 23.74 -26.42 -19.97
C THR A 305 23.29 -25.34 -18.98
N SER A 306 21.98 -25.23 -18.70
CA SER A 306 21.40 -24.31 -17.73
C SER A 306 21.97 -24.48 -16.32
N ALA A 307 22.39 -25.69 -15.93
CA ALA A 307 22.97 -25.92 -14.61
C ALA A 307 24.30 -25.17 -14.43
N MET A 308 25.22 -25.30 -15.39
CA MET A 308 26.51 -24.60 -15.34
C MET A 308 26.33 -23.08 -15.54
N ASP A 309 25.43 -22.66 -16.44
CA ASP A 309 25.09 -21.25 -16.64
C ASP A 309 24.53 -20.61 -15.34
N ALA A 310 23.67 -21.33 -14.61
CA ALA A 310 23.08 -20.88 -13.35
C ALA A 310 24.12 -20.78 -12.21
N ALA A 311 25.03 -21.75 -12.11
CA ALA A 311 26.13 -21.71 -11.15
C ALA A 311 27.09 -20.55 -11.45
N ALA A 312 27.41 -20.31 -12.73
CA ALA A 312 28.24 -19.20 -13.18
C ALA A 312 27.62 -17.84 -12.86
N ARG A 313 26.31 -17.69 -13.06
CA ARG A 313 25.56 -16.48 -12.67
C ARG A 313 25.74 -16.11 -11.19
N LYS A 314 25.81 -17.11 -10.31
CA LYS A 314 25.90 -16.92 -8.85
C LYS A 314 27.32 -16.96 -8.31
N GLY A 315 28.31 -17.26 -9.15
CA GLY A 315 29.70 -17.27 -8.76
C GLY A 315 30.16 -18.55 -8.06
N PHE A 316 29.41 -19.65 -8.16
CA PHE A 316 29.72 -20.91 -7.48
C PHE A 316 30.78 -21.71 -8.25
N LEU A 317 32.04 -21.27 -8.18
CA LEU A 317 33.16 -21.89 -8.89
C LEU A 317 33.32 -23.39 -8.58
N GLU A 318 33.15 -23.81 -7.33
CA GLU A 318 33.24 -25.22 -6.93
C GLU A 318 32.19 -26.09 -7.62
N VAL A 319 30.96 -25.57 -7.77
CA VAL A 319 29.89 -26.26 -8.49
C VAL A 319 30.20 -26.38 -9.98
N ILE A 320 30.73 -25.31 -10.58
CA ILE A 320 31.13 -25.30 -12.00
C ILE A 320 32.23 -26.34 -12.26
N GLN A 321 33.29 -26.35 -11.42
CA GLN A 321 34.39 -27.32 -11.53
C GLN A 321 33.90 -28.76 -11.36
N TRP A 322 32.96 -28.98 -10.45
CA TRP A 322 32.37 -30.29 -10.24
C TRP A 322 31.51 -30.72 -11.45
N LEU A 323 30.64 -29.83 -11.96
CA LEU A 323 29.81 -30.10 -13.14
C LEU A 323 30.67 -30.42 -14.39
N ASP A 324 31.76 -29.69 -14.61
CA ASP A 324 32.66 -29.91 -15.76
C ASP A 324 33.44 -31.24 -15.66
N SER A 325 33.84 -31.64 -14.45
CA SER A 325 34.59 -32.89 -14.24
C SER A 325 33.73 -34.16 -14.26
N HIS A 326 32.43 -34.04 -13.93
CA HIS A 326 31.53 -35.19 -13.77
C HIS A 326 30.45 -35.27 -14.85
N ARG A 327 30.25 -34.22 -15.64
CA ARG A 327 29.21 -34.19 -16.66
C ARG A 327 29.66 -33.60 -18.00
N SER A 328 28.94 -33.94 -19.07
CA SER A 328 29.33 -33.62 -20.45
C SER A 328 28.47 -32.55 -21.11
N GLU A 329 27.41 -32.03 -20.46
CA GLU A 329 26.50 -31.05 -21.07
C GLU A 329 27.17 -29.70 -21.33
N GLY A 330 28.13 -29.29 -20.49
CA GLY A 330 28.86 -28.03 -20.64
C GLY A 330 28.06 -26.79 -20.25
N CYS A 331 28.39 -25.64 -20.85
CA CYS A 331 27.70 -24.37 -20.64
C CYS A 331 27.36 -23.69 -21.97
N THR A 332 26.75 -22.51 -21.90
CA THR A 332 26.62 -21.63 -23.07
C THR A 332 27.42 -20.34 -22.86
N THR A 333 27.41 -19.42 -23.83
CA THR A 333 27.96 -18.07 -23.66
C THR A 333 27.32 -17.31 -22.49
N ALA A 334 26.12 -17.73 -22.05
CA ALA A 334 25.42 -17.14 -20.92
C ALA A 334 26.17 -17.33 -19.60
N ALA A 335 26.95 -18.41 -19.41
CA ALA A 335 27.75 -18.61 -18.21
C ALA A 335 28.72 -17.45 -17.98
N MET A 336 29.56 -17.14 -18.98
CA MET A 336 30.56 -16.08 -18.86
C MET A 336 29.92 -14.69 -18.86
N ASP A 337 28.88 -14.46 -19.67
CA ASP A 337 28.12 -13.21 -19.68
C ASP A 337 27.51 -12.89 -18.31
N GLN A 338 26.87 -13.87 -17.67
CA GLN A 338 26.21 -13.69 -16.38
C GLN A 338 27.20 -13.67 -15.21
N ALA A 339 28.30 -14.42 -15.28
CA ALA A 339 29.40 -14.31 -14.31
C ALA A 339 30.03 -12.91 -14.34
N ALA A 340 30.26 -12.36 -15.54
CA ALA A 340 30.79 -11.01 -15.71
C ALA A 340 29.80 -9.94 -15.22
N GLN A 341 28.51 -10.10 -15.53
CA GLN A 341 27.44 -9.21 -15.05
C GLN A 341 27.41 -9.11 -13.52
N ASN A 342 27.70 -10.19 -12.79
CA ASN A 342 27.65 -10.23 -11.32
C ASN A 342 29.04 -10.07 -10.66
N GLY A 343 30.07 -9.75 -11.44
CA GLY A 343 31.40 -9.44 -10.91
C GLY A 343 32.24 -10.65 -10.50
N HIS A 344 31.87 -11.85 -10.91
CA HIS A 344 32.54 -13.10 -10.52
C HIS A 344 33.80 -13.36 -11.36
N LEU A 345 34.84 -12.54 -11.15
CA LEU A 345 36.08 -12.58 -11.94
C LEU A 345 36.75 -13.97 -11.98
N GLU A 346 36.79 -14.68 -10.85
CA GLU A 346 37.43 -16.01 -10.81
C GLU A 346 36.67 -17.06 -11.62
N VAL A 347 35.34 -16.96 -11.68
CA VAL A 347 34.52 -17.77 -12.58
C VAL A 347 34.77 -17.41 -14.04
N VAL A 348 34.89 -16.11 -14.36
CA VAL A 348 35.20 -15.65 -15.73
C VAL A 348 36.55 -16.18 -16.20
N LYS A 349 37.59 -16.10 -15.36
CA LYS A 349 38.92 -16.67 -15.65
C LYS A 349 38.85 -18.16 -15.89
N TRP A 350 38.20 -18.89 -14.99
CA TRP A 350 38.07 -20.34 -15.10
C TRP A 350 37.33 -20.75 -16.37
N LEU A 351 36.19 -20.11 -16.68
CA LEU A 351 35.43 -20.37 -17.90
C LEU A 351 36.26 -20.07 -19.15
N HIS A 352 37.15 -19.08 -19.12
CA HIS A 352 38.04 -18.80 -20.25
C HIS A 352 39.13 -19.85 -20.43
N ASP A 353 39.75 -20.30 -19.34
CA ASP A 353 40.87 -21.23 -19.38
C ASP A 353 40.42 -22.67 -19.68
N CYS A 354 39.22 -23.04 -19.22
CA CYS A 354 38.73 -24.42 -19.27
C CYS A 354 37.64 -24.68 -20.33
N ARG A 355 36.97 -23.65 -20.86
CA ARG A 355 35.83 -23.78 -21.79
C ARG A 355 36.08 -23.04 -23.12
N SER A 356 35.41 -23.46 -24.19
CA SER A 356 35.60 -22.92 -25.54
C SER A 356 34.41 -22.09 -26.05
N GLU A 357 33.28 -22.10 -25.34
CA GLU A 357 32.05 -21.39 -25.69
C GLU A 357 32.24 -19.87 -25.71
N GLY A 358 33.08 -19.33 -24.82
CA GLY A 358 33.38 -17.90 -24.78
C GLY A 358 32.28 -17.03 -24.16
N CYS A 359 32.25 -15.76 -24.54
CA CYS A 359 31.24 -14.79 -24.10
C CYS A 359 30.68 -14.00 -25.30
N THR A 360 29.76 -13.08 -25.03
CA THR A 360 29.33 -12.06 -25.98
C THR A 360 29.75 -10.68 -25.50
N ALA A 361 29.50 -9.64 -26.30
CA ALA A 361 29.71 -8.25 -25.86
C ALA A 361 28.91 -7.90 -24.57
N ARG A 362 27.87 -8.68 -24.23
CA ARG A 362 27.09 -8.50 -23.00
C ARG A 362 27.93 -8.69 -21.74
N ALA A 363 28.96 -9.55 -21.75
CA ALA A 363 29.84 -9.73 -20.61
C ALA A 363 30.49 -8.40 -20.18
N MET A 364 31.12 -7.70 -21.13
CA MET A 364 31.78 -6.43 -20.85
C MET A 364 30.76 -5.30 -20.62
N ASP A 365 29.68 -5.24 -21.40
CA ASP A 365 28.62 -4.24 -21.25
C ASP A 365 28.00 -4.29 -19.85
N LYS A 366 27.67 -5.50 -19.36
CA LYS A 366 27.05 -5.67 -18.04
C LYS A 366 28.06 -5.53 -16.91
N ALA A 367 29.30 -6.03 -17.07
CA ALA A 367 30.34 -5.77 -16.09
C ALA A 367 30.59 -4.26 -15.90
N ALA A 368 30.57 -3.48 -16.99
CA ALA A 368 30.69 -2.03 -16.94
C ALA A 368 29.47 -1.37 -16.28
N ALA A 369 28.25 -1.80 -16.66
CA ALA A 369 27.01 -1.28 -16.10
C ALA A 369 26.92 -1.41 -14.58
N PHE A 370 27.48 -2.47 -13.99
CA PHE A 370 27.48 -2.71 -12.53
C PHE A 370 28.79 -2.31 -11.84
N GLY A 371 29.73 -1.67 -12.55
CA GLY A 371 30.93 -1.09 -11.94
C GLY A 371 32.08 -2.07 -11.69
N PHE A 372 32.05 -3.27 -12.29
CA PHE A 372 33.07 -4.30 -12.08
C PHE A 372 34.32 -4.06 -12.95
N LEU A 373 35.07 -3.00 -12.65
CA LEU A 373 36.25 -2.58 -13.41
C LEU A 373 37.31 -3.69 -13.56
N SER A 374 37.49 -4.54 -12.55
CA SER A 374 38.42 -5.67 -12.60
C SER A 374 38.05 -6.68 -13.68
N VAL A 375 36.76 -6.99 -13.82
CA VAL A 375 36.22 -7.87 -14.87
C VAL A 375 36.35 -7.21 -16.24
N VAL A 376 36.02 -5.91 -16.35
CA VAL A 376 36.14 -5.16 -17.60
C VAL A 376 37.60 -5.15 -18.11
N LYS A 377 38.57 -4.85 -17.23
CA LYS A 377 40.01 -4.90 -17.55
C LYS A 377 40.43 -6.29 -18.00
N TRP A 378 39.96 -7.32 -17.31
CA TRP A 378 40.34 -8.69 -17.62
C TRP A 378 39.77 -9.13 -18.98
N LEU A 379 38.48 -8.90 -19.23
CA LEU A 379 37.82 -9.21 -20.50
C LEU A 379 38.48 -8.47 -21.67
N HIS A 380 38.87 -7.22 -21.48
CA HIS A 380 39.56 -6.43 -22.51
C HIS A 380 40.87 -7.05 -23.00
N VAL A 381 41.64 -7.64 -22.08
CA VAL A 381 42.97 -8.20 -22.37
C VAL A 381 42.87 -9.60 -22.98
N HIS A 382 41.89 -10.39 -22.53
CA HIS A 382 41.83 -11.83 -22.84
C HIS A 382 40.74 -12.21 -23.85
N ARG A 383 39.81 -11.31 -24.17
CA ARG A 383 38.68 -11.55 -25.09
C ARG A 383 38.65 -10.55 -26.24
N THR A 384 38.13 -11.00 -27.39
CA THR A 384 38.10 -10.21 -28.64
C THR A 384 36.70 -9.68 -28.97
N GLU A 385 35.67 -10.12 -28.26
CA GLU A 385 34.27 -9.77 -28.48
C GLU A 385 33.97 -8.28 -28.21
N GLY A 386 34.80 -7.64 -27.37
CA GLY A 386 34.70 -6.21 -27.07
C GLY A 386 33.47 -5.83 -26.25
N CYS A 387 33.07 -4.57 -26.36
CA CYS A 387 31.84 -4.04 -25.78
C CYS A 387 31.01 -3.30 -26.84
N THR A 388 29.79 -2.92 -26.51
CA THR A 388 28.98 -2.00 -27.30
C THR A 388 28.94 -0.63 -26.62
N PHE A 389 28.26 0.34 -27.24
CA PHE A 389 27.98 1.65 -26.62
C PHE A 389 27.27 1.52 -25.26
N ALA A 390 26.56 0.41 -25.02
CA ALA A 390 25.86 0.15 -23.76
C ALA A 390 26.79 0.05 -22.55
N ALA A 391 28.06 -0.35 -22.72
CA ALA A 391 29.03 -0.40 -21.62
C ALA A 391 29.23 0.97 -20.98
N MET A 392 29.55 1.99 -21.80
CA MET A 392 29.81 3.33 -21.31
C MET A 392 28.52 4.04 -20.90
N ASP A 393 27.44 3.89 -21.68
CA ASP A 393 26.13 4.49 -21.35
C ASP A 393 25.57 4.00 -20.01
N SER A 394 25.63 2.68 -19.77
CA SER A 394 25.10 2.10 -18.53
C SER A 394 26.03 2.36 -17.34
N ALA A 395 27.35 2.38 -17.55
CA ALA A 395 28.30 2.76 -16.50
C ALA A 395 28.11 4.23 -16.08
N ALA A 396 27.83 5.11 -17.05
CA ALA A 396 27.51 6.52 -16.78
C ALA A 396 26.18 6.67 -16.01
N GLU A 397 25.11 5.97 -16.45
CA GLU A 397 23.82 5.96 -15.74
C GLU A 397 23.96 5.58 -14.26
N ASN A 398 24.73 4.53 -13.97
CA ASN A 398 24.90 4.03 -12.60
C ASN A 398 26.02 4.75 -11.82
N GLY A 399 26.67 5.77 -12.40
CA GLY A 399 27.65 6.60 -11.72
C GLY A 399 29.05 5.99 -11.57
N HIS A 400 29.40 4.97 -12.36
CA HIS A 400 30.70 4.29 -12.31
C HIS A 400 31.78 5.06 -13.12
N LEU A 401 32.20 6.22 -12.61
CA LEU A 401 33.11 7.13 -13.29
C LEU A 401 34.50 6.53 -13.59
N ASP A 402 34.99 5.66 -12.71
CA ASP A 402 36.24 4.94 -12.89
C ASP A 402 36.19 3.98 -14.09
N VAL A 403 35.07 3.27 -14.27
CA VAL A 403 34.81 2.43 -15.44
C VAL A 403 34.70 3.27 -16.71
N VAL A 404 33.97 4.39 -16.68
CA VAL A 404 33.82 5.28 -17.83
C VAL A 404 35.18 5.86 -18.28
N LYS A 405 35.97 6.39 -17.34
CA LYS A 405 37.33 6.89 -17.60
C LYS A 405 38.21 5.81 -18.23
N TRP A 406 38.14 4.59 -17.69
CA TRP A 406 38.93 3.49 -18.18
C TRP A 406 38.50 3.05 -19.58
N LEU A 407 37.20 2.88 -19.83
CA LEU A 407 36.66 2.53 -21.15
C LEU A 407 37.06 3.58 -22.18
N SER A 408 36.89 4.87 -21.87
CA SER A 408 37.23 5.96 -22.80
C SER A 408 38.73 6.04 -23.14
N THR A 409 39.61 5.53 -22.28
CA THR A 409 41.07 5.55 -22.53
C THR A 409 41.52 4.32 -23.31
N ASN A 410 40.83 3.19 -23.16
CA ASN A 410 41.32 1.89 -23.63
C ASN A 410 40.45 1.27 -24.75
N ARG A 411 39.29 1.85 -25.05
CA ARG A 411 38.34 1.34 -26.04
C ARG A 411 37.97 2.46 -27.01
N ASN A 412 37.69 2.08 -28.25
CA ASN A 412 37.31 3.02 -29.31
C ASN A 412 35.78 3.14 -29.45
N GLU A 413 35.05 2.20 -28.83
CA GLU A 413 33.61 2.21 -28.69
C GLU A 413 33.19 3.47 -27.94
N ALA A 414 32.41 4.31 -28.62
CA ALA A 414 31.93 5.60 -28.10
C ALA A 414 30.84 5.42 -27.04
N CYS A 415 30.43 6.51 -26.39
CA CYS A 415 29.13 6.56 -25.71
C CYS A 415 28.07 7.14 -26.65
N THR A 416 26.81 7.07 -26.28
CA THR A 416 25.75 7.85 -26.93
C THR A 416 25.36 9.05 -26.07
N THR A 417 24.45 9.89 -26.59
CA THR A 417 23.84 10.97 -25.78
C THR A 417 23.15 10.44 -24.51
N THR A 418 22.79 9.15 -24.49
CA THR A 418 22.19 8.47 -23.35
C THR A 418 23.06 8.57 -22.11
N ALA A 419 24.39 8.46 -22.23
CA ALA A 419 25.31 8.54 -21.10
C ALA A 419 25.12 9.83 -20.29
N MET A 420 25.11 10.99 -20.97
CA MET A 420 24.93 12.29 -20.31
C MET A 420 23.47 12.50 -19.90
N ASP A 421 22.50 12.07 -20.70
CA ASP A 421 21.06 12.20 -20.40
C ASP A 421 20.66 11.47 -19.11
N THR A 422 21.12 10.23 -18.93
CA THR A 422 20.80 9.42 -17.74
C THR A 422 21.63 9.85 -16.53
N SER A 423 22.90 10.24 -16.72
CA SER A 423 23.73 10.81 -15.64
C SER A 423 23.10 12.09 -15.09
N ALA A 424 22.57 12.95 -15.97
CA ALA A 424 21.86 14.16 -15.58
C ALA A 424 20.56 13.85 -14.83
N ALA A 425 19.81 12.85 -15.30
CA ALA A 425 18.59 12.38 -14.63
C ALA A 425 18.84 11.86 -13.20
N ARG A 426 20.02 11.29 -12.92
CA ARG A 426 20.42 10.79 -11.59
C ARG A 426 21.04 11.86 -10.68
N GLY A 427 21.31 13.05 -11.21
CA GLY A 427 21.96 14.13 -10.46
C GLY A 427 23.47 13.99 -10.34
N ASN A 428 24.10 13.12 -11.15
CA ASN A 428 25.53 12.84 -11.09
C ASN A 428 26.34 13.94 -11.80
N LEU A 429 26.47 15.12 -11.16
CA LEU A 429 27.15 16.28 -11.75
C LEU A 429 28.61 15.98 -12.16
N GLU A 430 29.36 15.24 -11.35
CA GLU A 430 30.76 14.88 -11.66
C GLU A 430 30.86 14.07 -12.97
N MET A 431 29.94 13.13 -13.19
CA MET A 431 29.87 12.35 -14.42
C MET A 431 29.50 13.24 -15.62
N VAL A 432 28.53 14.15 -15.45
CA VAL A 432 28.11 15.09 -16.50
C VAL A 432 29.24 16.04 -16.90
N GLN A 433 29.98 16.58 -15.92
CA GLN A 433 31.17 17.41 -16.14
C GLN A 433 32.24 16.65 -16.90
N TRP A 434 32.55 15.43 -16.44
CA TRP A 434 33.57 14.61 -17.09
C TRP A 434 33.19 14.26 -18.54
N LEU A 435 31.94 13.85 -18.78
CA LEU A 435 31.45 13.57 -20.14
C LEU A 435 31.49 14.83 -21.02
N HIS A 436 31.17 16.00 -20.48
CA HIS A 436 31.25 17.26 -21.23
C HIS A 436 32.69 17.62 -21.63
N GLU A 437 33.66 17.46 -20.74
CA GLU A 437 35.05 17.82 -20.98
C GLU A 437 35.79 16.84 -21.90
N ASN A 438 35.41 15.56 -21.85
CA ASN A 438 36.20 14.47 -22.45
C ASN A 438 35.51 13.81 -23.66
N ARG A 439 34.23 14.09 -23.93
CA ARG A 439 33.44 13.44 -24.99
C ARG A 439 32.76 14.48 -25.89
N SER A 440 32.58 14.14 -27.16
CA SER A 440 32.00 15.05 -28.18
C SER A 440 30.55 14.72 -28.54
N GLU A 441 30.02 13.59 -28.07
CA GLU A 441 28.68 13.10 -28.39
C GLU A 441 27.58 13.95 -27.76
N GLY A 442 27.88 14.58 -26.62
CA GLY A 442 26.97 15.49 -25.95
C GLY A 442 25.79 14.82 -25.25
N CYS A 443 24.63 15.47 -25.30
CA CYS A 443 23.38 15.10 -24.64
C CYS A 443 22.22 15.51 -25.54
N SER A 444 21.03 15.01 -25.23
CA SER A 444 19.80 15.52 -25.82
C SER A 444 19.11 16.49 -24.87
N VAL A 445 17.95 17.01 -25.28
CA VAL A 445 17.05 17.79 -24.40
C VAL A 445 16.60 16.98 -23.16
N ALA A 446 16.67 15.65 -23.22
CA ALA A 446 16.28 14.78 -22.12
C ALA A 446 17.18 14.94 -20.89
N ALA A 447 18.45 15.35 -21.04
CA ALA A 447 19.34 15.60 -19.91
C ALA A 447 18.77 16.66 -18.97
N MET A 448 18.45 17.84 -19.52
CA MET A 448 17.93 18.95 -18.72
C MET A 448 16.49 18.68 -18.27
N ASP A 449 15.65 18.08 -19.13
CA ASP A 449 14.27 17.72 -18.77
C ASP A 449 14.19 16.76 -17.59
N ARG A 450 15.02 15.72 -17.58
CA ARG A 450 15.02 14.71 -16.51
C ARG A 450 15.74 15.19 -15.26
N ALA A 451 16.82 15.95 -15.39
CA ALA A 451 17.48 16.62 -14.26
C ALA A 451 16.49 17.55 -13.54
N ALA A 452 15.74 18.35 -14.30
CA ALA A 452 14.72 19.24 -13.75
C ALA A 452 13.56 18.45 -13.09
N ALA A 453 13.07 17.39 -13.75
CA ALA A 453 12.01 16.53 -13.23
C ALA A 453 12.35 15.88 -11.87
N ASN A 454 13.64 15.65 -11.60
CA ASN A 454 14.13 15.06 -10.35
C ASN A 454 14.72 16.09 -9.37
N GLY A 455 14.63 17.39 -9.69
CA GLY A 455 15.04 18.48 -8.79
C GLY A 455 16.55 18.74 -8.71
N HIS A 456 17.34 18.26 -9.69
CA HIS A 456 18.79 18.39 -9.69
C HIS A 456 19.26 19.74 -10.24
N LEU A 457 19.06 20.83 -9.46
CA LEU A 457 19.37 22.19 -9.87
C LEU A 457 20.82 22.38 -10.38
N ALA A 458 21.82 21.87 -9.66
CA ALA A 458 23.23 22.04 -10.04
C ALA A 458 23.56 21.44 -11.42
N VAL A 459 22.88 20.35 -11.80
CA VAL A 459 23.01 19.75 -13.14
C VAL A 459 22.29 20.61 -14.18
N VAL A 460 21.10 21.14 -13.87
CA VAL A 460 20.37 22.05 -14.76
C VAL A 460 21.17 23.33 -15.03
N GLU A 461 21.78 23.91 -13.99
CA GLU A 461 22.67 25.07 -14.10
C GLU A 461 23.86 24.77 -15.03
N PHE A 462 24.58 23.68 -14.74
CA PHE A 462 25.71 23.26 -15.55
C PHE A 462 25.33 23.03 -17.02
N LEU A 463 24.24 22.32 -17.29
CA LEU A 463 23.78 22.04 -18.64
C LEU A 463 23.36 23.32 -19.37
N ASN A 464 22.75 24.28 -18.68
CA ASN A 464 22.33 25.53 -19.29
C ASN A 464 23.51 26.46 -19.62
N GLU A 465 24.55 26.49 -18.77
CA GLU A 465 25.73 27.34 -18.97
C GLU A 465 26.71 26.78 -20.01
N ASN A 466 26.83 25.45 -20.10
CA ASN A 466 27.89 24.80 -20.86
C ASN A 466 27.40 24.07 -22.12
N ARG A 467 26.09 23.97 -22.35
CA ARG A 467 25.49 23.20 -23.46
C ARG A 467 24.41 24.01 -24.18
N THR A 468 24.16 23.69 -25.45
CA THR A 468 23.28 24.47 -26.34
C THR A 468 21.99 23.75 -26.71
N GLU A 469 21.85 22.47 -26.39
CA GLU A 469 20.73 21.60 -26.75
C GLU A 469 19.44 22.02 -26.06
N GLY A 470 19.54 22.46 -24.82
CA GLY A 470 18.43 23.03 -24.08
C GLY A 470 17.48 22.03 -23.43
N CYS A 471 16.20 22.42 -23.30
CA CYS A 471 15.15 21.62 -22.68
C CYS A 471 13.85 21.71 -23.47
N THR A 472 12.86 20.91 -23.09
CA THR A 472 11.48 21.09 -23.55
C THR A 472 10.63 21.72 -22.45
N ASP A 473 9.35 21.94 -22.71
CA ASP A 473 8.39 22.35 -21.70
C ASP A 473 8.24 21.31 -20.57
N ALA A 474 8.66 20.05 -20.80
CA ALA A 474 8.66 19.00 -19.79
C ALA A 474 9.58 19.31 -18.59
N ALA A 475 10.68 20.04 -18.78
CA ALA A 475 11.57 20.44 -17.68
C ALA A 475 10.82 21.27 -16.63
N MET A 476 10.16 22.34 -17.08
CA MET A 476 9.40 23.21 -16.18
C MET A 476 8.13 22.51 -15.69
N HIS A 477 7.43 21.77 -16.57
CA HIS A 477 6.23 21.04 -16.19
C HIS A 477 6.50 20.05 -15.05
N ARG A 478 7.47 19.15 -15.20
CA ARG A 478 7.74 18.09 -14.22
C ARG A 478 8.38 18.62 -12.95
N SER A 479 9.25 19.64 -13.04
CA SER A 479 9.82 20.28 -11.85
C SER A 479 8.76 21.01 -11.02
N ALA A 480 7.78 21.66 -11.68
CA ALA A 480 6.64 22.28 -11.01
C ALA A 480 5.74 21.25 -10.31
N VAL A 481 5.43 20.12 -10.97
CA VAL A 481 4.64 19.03 -10.36
C VAL A 481 5.36 18.42 -9.16
N GLY A 482 6.68 18.27 -9.23
CA GLY A 482 7.53 17.79 -8.14
C GLY A 482 7.70 18.77 -6.97
N GLY A 483 7.30 20.04 -7.15
CA GLY A 483 7.48 21.09 -6.12
C GLY A 483 8.89 21.68 -6.06
N PHE A 484 9.72 21.45 -7.08
CA PHE A 484 11.11 21.93 -7.13
C PHE A 484 11.19 23.41 -7.52
N ILE A 485 10.72 24.30 -6.64
CA ILE A 485 10.57 25.74 -6.91
C ILE A 485 11.86 26.42 -7.38
N GLN A 486 13.03 26.01 -6.88
CA GLN A 486 14.31 26.61 -7.29
C GLN A 486 14.64 26.29 -8.74
N VAL A 487 14.37 25.05 -9.18
CA VAL A 487 14.50 24.65 -10.59
C VAL A 487 13.50 25.40 -11.46
N VAL A 488 12.24 25.54 -11.02
CA VAL A 488 11.21 26.29 -11.76
C VAL A 488 11.60 27.76 -11.95
N LYS A 489 12.12 28.41 -10.89
CA LYS A 489 12.63 29.79 -10.95
C LYS A 489 13.79 29.92 -11.92
N TYR A 490 14.78 29.04 -11.80
CA TYR A 490 15.95 29.03 -12.68
C TYR A 490 15.54 28.87 -14.15
N LEU A 491 14.69 27.88 -14.45
CA LEU A 491 14.19 27.65 -15.81
C LEU A 491 13.38 28.83 -16.34
N HIS A 492 12.61 29.53 -15.49
CA HIS A 492 11.86 30.71 -15.90
C HIS A 492 12.78 31.89 -16.27
N GLU A 493 13.85 32.12 -15.50
CA GLU A 493 14.78 33.24 -15.72
C GLU A 493 15.69 33.01 -16.94
N HIS A 494 16.07 31.76 -17.20
CA HIS A 494 17.14 31.44 -18.16
C HIS A 494 16.65 30.76 -19.45
N ARG A 495 15.40 30.27 -19.51
CA ARG A 495 14.87 29.47 -20.63
C ARG A 495 13.58 30.07 -21.21
N LYS A 496 13.30 29.81 -22.49
CA LYS A 496 12.17 30.40 -23.24
C LYS A 496 11.06 29.39 -23.57
N GLU A 497 11.31 28.10 -23.39
CA GLU A 497 10.43 27.00 -23.75
C GLU A 497 9.14 26.99 -22.93
N GLY A 498 9.21 27.44 -21.68
CA GLY A 498 8.05 27.66 -20.84
C GLY A 498 7.35 26.38 -20.38
N CYS A 499 6.03 26.45 -20.22
CA CYS A 499 5.22 25.33 -19.77
C CYS A 499 3.78 25.42 -20.30
N THR A 500 2.99 24.36 -20.19
CA THR A 500 1.56 24.39 -20.55
C THR A 500 0.67 24.67 -19.33
N ASN A 501 -0.61 24.98 -19.55
CA ASN A 501 -1.61 25.15 -18.48
C ASN A 501 -1.74 23.92 -17.56
N ALA A 502 -1.52 22.71 -18.08
CA ALA A 502 -1.47 21.46 -17.31
C ALA A 502 -0.43 21.50 -16.18
N THR A 503 0.58 22.36 -16.28
CA THR A 503 1.59 22.56 -15.25
C THR A 503 1.01 23.13 -13.97
N MET A 504 0.21 24.20 -14.08
CA MET A 504 -0.44 24.78 -12.91
C MET A 504 -1.53 23.84 -12.36
N ASP A 505 -2.27 23.14 -13.24
CA ASP A 505 -3.29 22.16 -12.84
C ASP A 505 -2.70 21.03 -11.98
N MET A 506 -1.60 20.43 -12.45
CA MET A 506 -0.95 19.32 -11.75
C MET A 506 -0.19 19.78 -10.51
N ALA A 507 0.42 20.98 -10.52
CA ALA A 507 1.01 21.58 -9.33
C ALA A 507 -0.04 21.85 -8.24
N ALA A 508 -1.22 22.36 -8.63
CA ALA A 508 -2.35 22.57 -7.73
C ALA A 508 -2.88 21.25 -7.15
N SER A 509 -3.03 20.23 -8.00
CA SER A 509 -3.39 18.87 -7.59
C SER A 509 -2.39 18.28 -6.57
N ARG A 510 -1.10 18.57 -6.70
CA ARG A 510 -0.07 18.11 -5.73
C ARG A 510 0.08 19.00 -4.49
N GLY A 511 -0.72 20.07 -4.37
CA GLY A 511 -0.67 20.98 -3.23
C GLY A 511 0.54 21.92 -3.22
N GLN A 512 1.20 22.11 -4.37
CA GLN A 512 2.44 22.91 -4.48
C GLN A 512 2.13 24.41 -4.55
N LEU A 513 1.59 24.97 -3.46
CA LEU A 513 1.11 26.37 -3.41
C LEU A 513 2.16 27.39 -3.85
N GLU A 514 3.41 27.24 -3.44
CA GLU A 514 4.47 28.18 -3.79
C GLU A 514 4.81 28.15 -5.29
N VAL A 515 4.73 26.98 -5.92
CA VAL A 515 4.87 26.84 -7.37
C VAL A 515 3.66 27.46 -8.07
N VAL A 516 2.44 27.22 -7.60
CA VAL A 516 1.21 27.80 -8.18
C VAL A 516 1.25 29.33 -8.13
N LYS A 517 1.64 29.92 -6.98
CA LYS A 517 1.85 31.38 -6.84
C LYS A 517 2.90 31.89 -7.82
N PHE A 518 4.03 31.21 -7.92
CA PHE A 518 5.10 31.60 -8.82
C PHE A 518 4.65 31.59 -10.28
N LEU A 519 4.01 30.51 -10.72
CA LEU A 519 3.49 30.36 -12.08
C LEU A 519 2.41 31.41 -12.39
N HIS A 520 1.55 31.75 -11.42
CA HIS A 520 0.53 32.80 -11.60
C HIS A 520 1.15 34.20 -11.76
N LEU A 521 2.15 34.55 -10.94
CA LEU A 521 2.74 35.90 -10.93
C LEU A 521 3.68 36.14 -12.12
N ASN A 522 4.33 35.09 -12.62
CA ASN A 522 5.43 35.23 -13.57
C ASN A 522 5.13 34.64 -14.95
N ARG A 523 3.98 33.97 -15.14
CA ARG A 523 3.64 33.35 -16.42
C ARG A 523 2.19 33.56 -16.86
N ASN A 524 1.96 33.44 -18.17
CA ASN A 524 0.71 33.79 -18.82
C ASN A 524 -0.09 32.58 -19.35
N GLU A 525 0.41 31.34 -19.25
CA GLU A 525 -0.31 30.16 -19.77
C GLU A 525 -1.55 29.80 -18.96
N GLY A 526 -1.57 30.18 -17.68
CA GLY A 526 -2.71 30.00 -16.79
C GLY A 526 -2.98 28.56 -16.35
N CYS A 527 -4.22 28.28 -15.97
CA CYS A 527 -4.68 26.96 -15.55
C CYS A 527 -6.05 26.65 -16.17
N SER A 528 -6.55 25.43 -16.00
CA SER A 528 -7.93 25.08 -16.31
C SER A 528 -8.76 24.95 -15.02
N THR A 529 -10.04 24.60 -15.14
CA THR A 529 -10.89 24.27 -13.99
C THR A 529 -10.38 23.06 -13.20
N GLU A 530 -9.58 22.18 -13.83
CA GLU A 530 -8.98 21.01 -13.18
C GLU A 530 -8.02 21.39 -12.05
N ALA A 531 -7.39 22.57 -12.08
CA ALA A 531 -6.53 23.04 -10.98
C ALA A 531 -7.29 23.09 -9.65
N MET A 532 -8.47 23.73 -9.66
CA MET A 532 -9.29 23.89 -8.46
C MET A 532 -10.03 22.59 -8.12
N ASP A 533 -10.54 21.86 -9.14
CA ASP A 533 -11.23 20.59 -8.94
C ASP A 533 -10.33 19.54 -8.27
N ALA A 534 -9.11 19.35 -8.78
CA ALA A 534 -8.17 18.37 -8.25
C ALA A 534 -7.58 18.80 -6.89
N ALA A 535 -7.30 20.10 -6.70
CA ALA A 535 -6.85 20.62 -5.41
C ALA A 535 -7.93 20.42 -4.32
N ALA A 536 -9.20 20.62 -4.67
CA ALA A 536 -10.32 20.40 -3.77
C ALA A 536 -10.49 18.92 -3.40
N GLY A 537 -10.45 18.02 -4.39
CA GLY A 537 -10.54 16.58 -4.17
C GLY A 537 -9.40 15.99 -3.33
N ARG A 538 -8.24 16.65 -3.28
CA ARG A 538 -7.08 16.25 -2.45
C ARG A 538 -6.94 17.04 -1.15
N GLY A 539 -7.88 17.94 -0.85
CA GLY A 539 -7.92 18.65 0.42
C GLY A 539 -6.98 19.85 0.53
N HIS A 540 -6.44 20.34 -0.58
CA HIS A 540 -5.50 21.47 -0.60
C HIS A 540 -6.24 22.81 -0.56
N LEU A 541 -6.90 23.11 0.57
CA LEU A 541 -7.72 24.32 0.73
C LEU A 541 -6.97 25.63 0.45
N ASP A 542 -5.69 25.71 0.82
CA ASP A 542 -4.91 26.94 0.61
C ASP A 542 -4.66 27.22 -0.89
N VAL A 543 -4.50 26.15 -1.69
CA VAL A 543 -4.43 26.25 -3.16
C VAL A 543 -5.80 26.63 -3.72
N VAL A 544 -6.89 26.02 -3.24
CA VAL A 544 -8.26 26.35 -3.67
C VAL A 544 -8.58 27.84 -3.40
N LYS A 545 -8.26 28.35 -2.21
CA LYS A 545 -8.41 29.77 -1.86
C LYS A 545 -7.62 30.66 -2.80
N PHE A 546 -6.34 30.33 -3.02
CA PHE A 546 -5.49 31.10 -3.92
C PHE A 546 -6.06 31.15 -5.34
N LEU A 547 -6.43 30.01 -5.91
CA LEU A 547 -7.00 29.92 -7.26
C LEU A 547 -8.33 30.68 -7.38
N HIS A 548 -9.12 30.77 -6.32
CA HIS A 548 -10.38 31.51 -6.36
C HIS A 548 -10.22 33.02 -6.31
N TYR A 549 -9.31 33.53 -5.48
CA TYR A 549 -9.12 34.98 -5.34
C TYR A 549 -8.33 35.57 -6.49
N GLU A 550 -7.34 34.83 -6.99
CA GLU A 550 -6.37 35.35 -7.96
C GLU A 550 -6.68 34.94 -9.40
N ARG A 551 -7.64 34.02 -9.63
CA ARG A 551 -7.96 33.53 -10.97
C ARG A 551 -9.45 33.48 -11.29
N MET A 552 -9.75 33.46 -12.60
CA MET A 552 -11.11 33.61 -13.14
C MET A 552 -11.68 32.31 -13.74
N GLU A 553 -10.87 31.27 -13.95
CA GLU A 553 -11.33 30.01 -14.56
C GLU A 553 -12.37 29.28 -13.72
N GLY A 554 -12.25 29.36 -12.39
CA GLY A 554 -13.19 28.75 -11.46
C GLY A 554 -13.01 27.24 -11.29
N CYS A 555 -14.11 26.56 -10.93
CA CYS A 555 -14.16 25.12 -10.74
C CYS A 555 -15.39 24.53 -11.44
N THR A 556 -15.53 23.21 -11.45
CA THR A 556 -16.77 22.53 -11.81
C THR A 556 -17.42 21.92 -10.57
N THR A 557 -18.55 21.21 -10.74
CA THR A 557 -19.14 20.43 -9.64
C THR A 557 -18.18 19.34 -9.12
N ARG A 558 -17.17 18.93 -9.91
CA ARG A 558 -16.17 17.92 -9.51
C ARG A 558 -15.35 18.35 -8.31
N ALA A 559 -15.10 19.66 -8.11
CA ALA A 559 -14.40 20.15 -6.92
C ALA A 559 -15.12 19.73 -5.64
N MET A 560 -16.43 20.02 -5.56
CA MET A 560 -17.24 19.72 -4.38
C MET A 560 -17.52 18.22 -4.28
N ASP A 561 -17.83 17.55 -5.39
CA ASP A 561 -18.08 16.10 -5.41
C ASP A 561 -16.88 15.29 -4.92
N SER A 562 -15.68 15.62 -5.42
CA SER A 562 -14.45 14.92 -5.03
C SER A 562 -14.07 15.23 -3.58
N ALA A 563 -14.26 16.48 -3.12
CA ALA A 563 -14.03 16.84 -1.73
C ALA A 563 -15.00 16.12 -0.77
N CYS A 564 -16.26 15.93 -1.18
CA CYS A 564 -17.28 15.16 -0.46
C CYS A 564 -16.92 13.67 -0.37
N SER A 565 -16.47 13.07 -1.48
CA SER A 565 -16.01 11.68 -1.53
C SER A 565 -14.76 11.45 -0.66
N ALA A 566 -13.80 12.38 -0.70
CA ALA A 566 -12.54 12.29 0.05
C ALA A 566 -12.66 12.70 1.55
N GLY A 567 -13.80 13.23 1.99
CA GLY A 567 -14.01 13.60 3.40
C GLY A 567 -13.44 14.96 3.79
N HIS A 568 -13.22 15.87 2.83
CA HIS A 568 -12.63 17.19 3.09
C HIS A 568 -13.69 18.26 3.41
N LEU A 569 -14.38 18.15 4.56
CA LEU A 569 -15.46 19.07 4.96
C LEU A 569 -15.06 20.55 4.87
N HIS A 570 -13.85 20.90 5.31
CA HIS A 570 -13.37 22.29 5.29
C HIS A 570 -13.25 22.87 3.87
N VAL A 571 -12.95 22.03 2.86
CA VAL A 571 -12.99 22.43 1.44
C VAL A 571 -14.44 22.56 0.98
N VAL A 572 -15.31 21.61 1.32
CA VAL A 572 -16.74 21.63 0.98
C VAL A 572 -17.43 22.89 1.52
N GLN A 573 -17.25 23.21 2.80
CA GLN A 573 -17.80 24.41 3.44
C GLN A 573 -17.32 25.69 2.75
N TRP A 574 -16.03 25.72 2.42
CA TRP A 574 -15.43 26.89 1.81
C TRP A 574 -15.92 27.08 0.37
N LEU A 575 -15.92 26.02 -0.44
CA LEU A 575 -16.45 26.03 -1.81
C LEU A 575 -17.92 26.42 -1.80
N HIS A 576 -18.71 25.86 -0.88
CA HIS A 576 -20.13 26.16 -0.79
C HIS A 576 -20.40 27.65 -0.55
N LYS A 577 -19.62 28.29 0.33
CA LYS A 577 -19.80 29.70 0.67
C LYS A 577 -19.36 30.66 -0.45
N HIS A 578 -18.39 30.27 -1.27
CA HIS A 578 -17.71 31.18 -2.20
C HIS A 578 -17.93 30.86 -3.69
N ARG A 579 -18.51 29.69 -4.02
CA ARG A 579 -18.73 29.21 -5.40
C ARG A 579 -20.20 28.92 -5.65
N THR A 580 -20.65 29.12 -6.88
CA THR A 580 -22.06 28.96 -7.28
C THR A 580 -22.32 27.61 -7.96
N GLU A 581 -21.27 26.92 -8.42
CA GLU A 581 -21.34 25.66 -9.16
C GLU A 581 -21.99 24.54 -8.35
N GLY A 582 -21.76 24.51 -7.04
CA GLY A 582 -22.35 23.53 -6.14
C GLY A 582 -21.81 22.11 -6.33
N CYS A 583 -22.63 21.13 -5.97
CA CYS A 583 -22.33 19.70 -6.08
C CYS A 583 -23.38 18.99 -6.94
N SER A 584 -23.00 17.86 -7.53
CA SER A 584 -23.94 16.95 -8.18
C SER A 584 -24.53 15.95 -7.16
N PRO A 585 -25.58 15.18 -7.53
CA PRO A 585 -26.09 14.09 -6.70
C PRO A 585 -25.05 13.02 -6.34
N ALA A 586 -23.94 12.94 -7.09
CA ALA A 586 -22.84 12.03 -6.78
C ALA A 586 -22.14 12.40 -5.46
N ALA A 587 -22.06 13.69 -5.09
CA ALA A 587 -21.45 14.12 -3.83
C ALA A 587 -22.12 13.49 -2.61
N VAL A 588 -23.46 13.49 -2.59
CA VAL A 588 -24.24 12.94 -1.48
C VAL A 588 -24.08 11.42 -1.44
N LYS A 589 -24.22 10.75 -2.59
CA LYS A 589 -24.02 9.30 -2.70
C LYS A 589 -22.64 8.87 -2.18
N ASP A 590 -21.59 9.55 -2.63
CA ASP A 590 -20.22 9.17 -2.31
C ASP A 590 -19.88 9.50 -0.86
N ALA A 591 -20.35 10.65 -0.33
CA ALA A 591 -20.21 10.98 1.08
C ALA A 591 -20.91 9.94 1.98
N VAL A 592 -22.10 9.47 1.59
CA VAL A 592 -22.82 8.41 2.32
C VAL A 592 -22.07 7.09 2.26
N SER A 593 -21.63 6.69 1.06
CA SER A 593 -20.94 5.41 0.87
C SER A 593 -19.56 5.36 1.55
N ARG A 594 -18.92 6.51 1.72
CA ARG A 594 -17.65 6.66 2.46
C ARG A 594 -17.84 6.89 3.95
N GLY A 595 -19.07 7.09 4.41
CA GLY A 595 -19.38 7.32 5.83
C GLY A 595 -18.99 8.73 6.33
N ASN A 596 -18.90 9.72 5.45
CA ASN A 596 -18.53 11.11 5.76
C ASN A 596 -19.73 11.88 6.36
N PHE A 597 -20.14 11.53 7.58
CA PHE A 597 -21.40 12.02 8.20
C PHE A 597 -21.46 13.55 8.34
N GLU A 598 -20.36 14.19 8.75
CA GLU A 598 -20.30 15.65 8.87
C GLU A 598 -20.63 16.37 7.55
N ILE A 599 -20.15 15.82 6.43
CA ILE A 599 -20.44 16.36 5.08
C ILE A 599 -21.90 16.14 4.73
N VAL A 600 -22.46 14.97 5.03
CA VAL A 600 -23.88 14.66 4.78
C VAL A 600 -24.80 15.64 5.52
N LEU A 601 -24.54 15.91 6.80
CA LEU A 601 -25.31 16.88 7.60
C LEU A 601 -25.17 18.30 7.09
N TYR A 602 -23.96 18.67 6.68
CA TYR A 602 -23.70 19.99 6.12
C TYR A 602 -24.49 20.19 4.82
N LEU A 603 -24.43 19.21 3.90
CA LEU A 603 -25.17 19.25 2.63
C LEU A 603 -26.69 19.24 2.85
N SER A 604 -27.20 18.48 3.81
CA SER A 604 -28.65 18.42 4.06
C SER A 604 -29.21 19.72 4.63
N LYS A 605 -28.46 20.38 5.52
CA LYS A 605 -28.87 21.65 6.13
C LYS A 605 -28.79 22.81 5.15
N GLU A 606 -27.67 22.89 4.42
CA GLU A 606 -27.35 24.07 3.62
C GLU A 606 -27.75 23.92 2.14
N ARG A 607 -28.00 22.69 1.65
CA ARG A 607 -28.46 22.41 0.27
C ARG A 607 -29.61 21.38 0.20
N PRO A 608 -30.76 21.64 0.82
CA PRO A 608 -31.87 20.69 0.84
C PRO A 608 -32.43 20.37 -0.56
N LEU A 609 -32.35 21.30 -1.53
CA LEU A 609 -32.85 21.08 -2.89
C LEU A 609 -31.96 20.17 -3.75
N ASP A 610 -30.65 20.17 -3.48
CA ASP A 610 -29.65 19.36 -4.19
C ASP A 610 -29.40 18.02 -3.49
N PHE A 611 -29.88 17.85 -2.26
CA PHE A 611 -29.82 16.60 -1.51
C PHE A 611 -30.81 15.59 -2.10
N ARG A 612 -30.41 14.95 -3.19
CA ARG A 612 -31.23 13.98 -3.92
C ARG A 612 -30.47 12.69 -4.17
N PHE A 613 -31.18 11.56 -4.06
CA PHE A 613 -30.67 10.26 -4.46
C PHE A 613 -31.20 9.91 -5.86
N PRO A 614 -30.32 9.61 -6.84
CA PRO A 614 -30.75 9.13 -8.13
C PRO A 614 -31.54 7.82 -8.01
N PRO A 615 -32.53 7.54 -8.88
CA PRO A 615 -33.17 6.23 -8.94
C PRO A 615 -32.13 5.13 -9.20
N ALA A 616 -32.23 4.00 -8.50
CA ALA A 616 -31.25 2.91 -8.55
C ALA A 616 -29.82 3.30 -8.10
N CYS A 617 -29.69 4.32 -7.25
CA CYS A 617 -28.42 4.63 -6.59
C CYS A 617 -27.99 3.46 -5.70
N ILE A 618 -26.73 3.06 -5.82
CA ILE A 618 -26.11 2.03 -4.98
C ILE A 618 -25.35 2.71 -3.83
N LEU A 619 -25.76 2.44 -2.59
CA LEU A 619 -25.10 2.88 -1.37
C LEU A 619 -24.39 1.69 -0.72
N SER A 620 -23.05 1.72 -0.69
CA SER A 620 -22.25 0.66 -0.07
C SER A 620 -21.64 1.14 1.26
N ALA A 621 -21.47 0.23 2.21
CA ALA A 621 -20.69 0.49 3.44
C ALA A 621 -21.14 1.69 4.30
N ALA A 622 -22.40 2.11 4.19
CA ALA A 622 -22.95 3.20 4.99
C ALA A 622 -22.98 2.82 6.48
N ARG A 623 -22.58 3.76 7.34
CA ARG A 623 -22.66 3.64 8.79
C ARG A 623 -24.13 3.49 9.22
N LEU A 624 -24.39 2.64 10.23
CA LEU A 624 -25.75 2.38 10.72
C LEU A 624 -26.45 3.66 11.17
N GLU A 625 -25.71 4.51 11.88
CA GLU A 625 -26.16 5.78 12.44
C GLU A 625 -26.59 6.74 11.33
N MET A 626 -25.85 6.72 10.21
CA MET A 626 -26.16 7.50 9.02
C MET A 626 -27.38 6.94 8.27
N LEU A 627 -27.51 5.62 8.15
CA LEU A 627 -28.69 5.01 7.55
C LEU A 627 -29.97 5.30 8.35
N GLU A 628 -29.89 5.27 9.68
CA GLU A 628 -31.02 5.64 10.53
C GLU A 628 -31.40 7.11 10.35
N TRP A 629 -30.41 8.00 10.28
CA TRP A 629 -30.65 9.40 9.98
C TRP A 629 -31.29 9.61 8.60
N LEU A 630 -30.77 8.95 7.55
CA LEU A 630 -31.31 9.03 6.20
C LEU A 630 -32.75 8.54 6.12
N LEU A 631 -33.09 7.43 6.79
CA LEU A 631 -34.47 6.93 6.83
C LEU A 631 -35.43 7.87 7.55
N ARG A 632 -34.98 8.57 8.61
CA ARG A 632 -35.83 9.51 9.35
C ARG A 632 -36.18 10.76 8.54
N HIS A 633 -35.24 11.25 7.72
CA HIS A 633 -35.38 12.53 7.04
C HIS A 633 -35.68 12.43 5.54
N TYR A 634 -35.27 11.33 4.88
CA TYR A 634 -35.27 11.18 3.42
C TYR A 634 -35.86 9.82 2.96
N GLN A 635 -36.82 9.27 3.70
CA GLN A 635 -37.41 7.97 3.40
C GLN A 635 -37.95 7.87 1.97
N GLN A 636 -38.58 8.94 1.47
CA GLN A 636 -39.19 8.94 0.14
C GLN A 636 -38.13 9.03 -0.97
N GLU A 637 -37.10 9.86 -0.80
CA GLU A 637 -36.01 10.04 -1.76
C GLU A 637 -35.13 8.79 -1.88
N LEU A 638 -35.01 7.99 -0.81
CA LEU A 638 -34.34 6.70 -0.85
C LEU A 638 -35.11 5.63 -1.65
N GLY A 639 -36.34 5.92 -2.06
CA GLY A 639 -37.19 4.99 -2.80
C GLY A 639 -36.51 4.45 -4.06
N GLY A 640 -36.27 3.15 -4.09
CA GLY A 640 -35.63 2.48 -5.22
C GLY A 640 -34.10 2.45 -5.19
N CYS A 641 -33.45 3.00 -4.16
CA CYS A 641 -32.01 2.84 -3.94
C CYS A 641 -31.67 1.41 -3.50
N GLU A 642 -30.49 0.94 -3.92
CA GLU A 642 -29.93 -0.36 -3.55
C GLU A 642 -28.82 -0.16 -2.51
N PHE A 643 -28.78 -1.04 -1.52
CA PHE A 643 -27.89 -0.97 -0.38
C PHE A 643 -27.06 -2.24 -0.33
N LEU A 644 -25.74 -2.10 -0.41
CA LEU A 644 -24.80 -3.21 -0.36
C LEU A 644 -24.19 -3.31 1.03
N ALA A 645 -24.47 -4.43 1.70
CA ALA A 645 -23.91 -4.77 3.01
C ALA A 645 -23.02 -6.02 2.89
N ASP A 646 -21.90 -6.05 3.61
CA ASP A 646 -21.08 -7.27 3.74
C ASP A 646 -21.93 -8.37 4.39
N ARG A 647 -21.90 -9.57 3.83
CA ARG A 647 -22.63 -10.74 4.36
C ARG A 647 -22.19 -11.07 5.79
N SER A 648 -20.90 -10.90 6.10
CA SER A 648 -20.37 -11.05 7.47
C SER A 648 -20.77 -9.92 8.41
N ASN A 649 -21.33 -8.82 7.92
CA ASN A 649 -21.96 -7.80 8.76
C ASN A 649 -23.45 -8.15 8.98
N TRP A 650 -23.68 -9.32 9.61
CA TRP A 650 -25.02 -9.85 9.86
C TRP A 650 -25.90 -8.86 10.62
N HIS A 651 -25.30 -8.06 11.50
CA HIS A 651 -25.98 -7.02 12.26
C HIS A 651 -26.59 -5.93 11.37
N LEU A 652 -25.85 -5.45 10.37
CA LEU A 652 -26.37 -4.51 9.40
C LEU A 652 -27.47 -5.15 8.54
N ASN A 653 -27.27 -6.40 8.09
CA ASN A 653 -28.26 -7.14 7.31
C ASN A 653 -29.58 -7.36 8.08
N GLU A 654 -29.50 -7.75 9.34
CA GLU A 654 -30.66 -7.95 10.21
C GLU A 654 -31.35 -6.63 10.53
N TRP A 655 -30.60 -5.55 10.75
CA TRP A 655 -31.18 -4.22 10.92
C TRP A 655 -31.93 -3.76 9.67
N LEU A 656 -31.36 -3.94 8.47
CA LEU A 656 -32.01 -3.62 7.20
C LEU A 656 -33.31 -4.41 7.04
N ARG A 657 -33.27 -5.72 7.33
CA ARG A 657 -34.46 -6.59 7.31
C ARG A 657 -35.55 -6.08 8.26
N ARG A 658 -35.21 -5.77 9.51
CA ARG A 658 -36.18 -5.28 10.53
C ARG A 658 -36.79 -3.93 10.18
N LYS A 659 -36.04 -3.06 9.49
CA LYS A 659 -36.53 -1.77 9.02
C LYS A 659 -37.43 -1.87 7.78
N GLY A 660 -37.56 -3.07 7.18
CA GLY A 660 -38.46 -3.32 6.05
C GLY A 660 -37.78 -3.25 4.67
N PHE A 661 -36.44 -3.29 4.60
CA PHE A 661 -35.75 -3.37 3.32
C PHE A 661 -36.05 -4.71 2.62
N GLN A 662 -36.27 -4.65 1.32
CA GLN A 662 -36.53 -5.83 0.50
C GLN A 662 -35.21 -6.45 0.04
N PHE A 663 -35.07 -7.76 0.23
CA PHE A 663 -33.97 -8.51 -0.32
C PHE A 663 -34.03 -8.51 -1.86
N VAL A 664 -32.89 -8.28 -2.53
CA VAL A 664 -32.78 -8.29 -4.00
C VAL A 664 -31.97 -9.50 -4.47
N SER A 665 -30.73 -9.59 -4.02
CA SER A 665 -29.78 -10.62 -4.42
C SER A 665 -28.67 -10.75 -3.38
N GLN A 666 -27.92 -11.85 -3.45
CA GLN A 666 -26.79 -12.12 -2.57
C GLN A 666 -25.72 -12.87 -3.35
N ASN A 667 -24.46 -12.53 -3.09
CA ASN A 667 -23.30 -13.31 -3.50
C ASN A 667 -22.51 -13.77 -2.26
N ASP A 668 -21.33 -14.36 -2.46
CA ASP A 668 -20.51 -14.91 -1.36
C ASP A 668 -20.08 -13.84 -0.34
N SER A 669 -19.99 -12.58 -0.76
CA SER A 669 -19.42 -11.48 0.02
C SER A 669 -20.42 -10.39 0.43
N LEU A 670 -21.46 -10.17 -0.38
CA LEU A 670 -22.35 -9.02 -0.28
C LEU A 670 -23.81 -9.44 -0.38
N VAL A 671 -24.66 -8.76 0.38
CA VAL A 671 -26.13 -8.84 0.31
C VAL A 671 -26.64 -7.51 -0.24
N CYS A 672 -27.48 -7.57 -1.26
CA CYS A 672 -28.14 -6.41 -1.87
C CYS A 672 -29.56 -6.27 -1.33
N TRP A 673 -29.83 -5.10 -0.74
CA TRP A 673 -31.11 -4.70 -0.17
C TRP A 673 -31.69 -3.52 -0.94
N LYS A 674 -33.02 -3.40 -0.98
CA LYS A 674 -33.70 -2.28 -1.65
C LYS A 674 -34.73 -1.65 -0.74
N TRP A 675 -34.69 -0.32 -0.66
CA TRP A 675 -35.69 0.44 0.07
C TRP A 675 -36.93 0.68 -0.81
N ARG A 676 -38.10 0.31 -0.30
CA ARG A 676 -39.40 0.66 -0.90
C ARG A 676 -40.27 1.26 0.21
N PRO A 677 -40.49 2.59 0.20
CA PRO A 677 -41.24 3.31 1.23
C PRO A 677 -42.68 2.84 1.39
#